data_AF-A0A971Q5M2-F1
#
_entry.id   AF-A0A971Q5M2-F1
#
_cell.length_a   1.000
_cell.length_b   1.000
_cell.length_c   1.000
_cell.angle_alpha   90.00
_cell.angle_beta   90.00
_cell.angle_gamma   90.00
#
_symmetry.space_group_name_H-M   'P 1'
#
loop_
_entity.id
_entity.type
_entity.pdbx_description
1 polymer ?
#
loop_
_entity_poly.entity_id
_entity_poly.type
_entity_poly.pdbx_seq_one_letter_code
_entity_poly.pdbx_strand_id
1 'polypeptide(L)'
;MDIDPKKPVPPSANPTADSAAQRLPGLTYWPEGDAIVVRNGDVWDNRPLYANGRYAFFKAGEMPSLAGPTGRLCLAVSRGETRVPLHHFAERVARYRPARMEWEMTDPRLPGLTVRLLATTLVDASGFTAQLTVDEAKPGDTAGWCILPPTPGQATRQADGLRFDRMLGRFSAAVDKWEPFAFELPDGMGEAAAGVAKDGLVAWIPLTPGQPQFVAVAADEDDLYFKRPLDPASVADPADAFAEGLARAQAIGQRVIVETPDPYFNAAVPASCAAVDGIYVEPAFAHGGSAWRLRFPGWRVMGGATAYGWHDRVAKALEHFDKFQVKRDNAKTAPTPSEDGCEQAENSRFYGAGFLGYEGCGPRSLYNFQTQFFDECIRDWRATGNPSFEQRLLPMLELHLDWCKACFDPDDDGLYESFNNTWPSDSVWFNGGATPEQSAYVHYARRAAADMRCRAGDHAEAAEHLAQADKIRQAMNAALWLSDKGQFASFIEQGGHRRAHDDAWVYAQHVPIEAGLTTPQQTWQAMYYTEWAMERFILPYGGEMRQTSNWVPGKWSVRELYHGDNFAMALGYFLGGQGDDGWNLLRGTMLQTMYGDPQPKSGFHFPGGQRSGSPNIRSPGGLSHPDCAIDFSDLSTMFCRATVEGLFGYRPDYPNNLVRLAPSFPSAWTRAAIRTPDFSLSYRQEGETDLYQLTLTQSATVEFRVPVRANKVKHVTVNGQPARWDIEPWAGCAMLTVTMETCDKADLAVELAGRTGQLPYLTAERHDGRPGHHLAIDRIDGDVPRYQLAKVNVPEPPGPPTLRQAPVDATWKLIDISSRLNGDVQTIFKQDYRSPRPNTVSMRIGYDGYSAWTFKHWDLAPPEIKLATPSRPVTTPQNVPFAALGDQKNIAFTSLWDNWPRSVTMPVNAAGEALWLLVCGSTNPMQGRIANAVLRFNYADGCQETLELIPPLNFWSLCHFGGQDYDYHRDAFSLPKDPPPHVQLGENCRAMVYGWPLRPNIQLADVTLETLSQEVVIGLMGASVMNPIPRSG
;
A
#
# COMPACT_ATOMS: atom_id res chain seq x y z
N MET A 1 17.83 2.07 32.20
CA MET A 1 16.68 2.56 33.00
C MET A 1 15.84 1.36 33.33
N ASP A 2 15.63 1.07 34.61
CA ASP A 2 14.64 0.09 35.06
C ASP A 2 13.26 0.67 34.80
N ILE A 3 12.62 0.26 33.71
CA ILE A 3 11.24 0.65 33.42
C ILE A 3 10.36 -0.35 34.17
N ASP A 4 9.86 0.07 35.35
CA ASP A 4 8.87 -0.68 36.11
C ASP A 4 7.56 -0.79 35.29
N PRO A 5 7.13 -2.00 34.89
CA PRO A 5 5.98 -2.20 34.02
C PRO A 5 4.64 -1.81 34.67
N LYS A 6 4.60 -1.55 35.99
CA LYS A 6 3.37 -1.17 36.71
C LYS A 6 3.31 0.31 37.10
N LYS A 7 4.35 1.11 36.84
CA LYS A 7 4.34 2.54 37.14
C LYS A 7 3.97 3.35 35.89
N PRO A 8 2.99 4.28 35.98
CA PRO A 8 2.86 5.32 34.99
C PRO A 8 4.17 6.11 34.94
N VAL A 9 4.74 6.23 33.75
CA VAL A 9 5.90 7.10 33.51
C VAL A 9 5.42 8.54 33.74
N PRO A 10 6.01 9.31 34.67
CA PRO A 10 5.67 10.72 34.76
C PRO A 10 5.92 11.38 33.40
N PRO A 11 5.08 12.34 32.96
CA PRO A 11 5.33 13.06 31.71
C PRO A 11 6.78 13.53 31.70
N SER A 12 7.50 13.20 30.63
CA SER A 12 8.95 13.41 30.54
C SER A 12 9.31 14.78 31.09
N ALA A 13 10.18 14.82 32.10
CA ALA A 13 10.76 16.08 32.54
C ALA A 13 11.31 16.79 31.29
N ASN A 14 10.97 18.08 31.15
CA ASN A 14 11.38 18.92 30.02
C ASN A 14 12.80 18.56 29.57
N PRO A 15 13.02 18.23 28.29
CA PRO A 15 14.36 17.94 27.82
C PRO A 15 15.26 19.15 28.13
N THR A 16 16.36 18.87 28.84
CA THR A 16 17.46 19.82 28.98
C THR A 16 17.91 20.27 27.58
N ALA A 17 18.36 21.52 27.48
CA ALA A 17 18.64 22.23 26.22
C ALA A 17 19.59 21.53 25.21
N ASP A 18 20.18 20.39 25.55
CA ASP A 18 21.06 19.57 24.69
C ASP A 18 20.35 18.49 23.84
N SER A 19 19.02 18.31 23.94
CA SER A 19 18.29 17.34 23.09
C SER A 19 17.21 17.97 22.21
N ALA A 20 17.38 19.22 21.79
CA ALA A 20 16.56 19.77 20.71
C ALA A 20 16.82 18.92 19.45
N ALA A 21 15.91 18.00 19.13
CA ALA A 21 15.97 17.20 17.90
C ALA A 21 16.21 18.17 16.74
N GLN A 22 17.39 18.11 16.13
CA GLN A 22 17.69 18.96 14.98
C GLN A 22 16.66 18.63 13.90
N ARG A 23 15.85 19.62 13.55
CA ARG A 23 14.86 19.51 12.48
C ARG A 23 15.57 19.04 11.22
N LEU A 24 15.14 17.93 10.64
CA LEU A 24 15.69 17.46 9.38
C LEU A 24 15.30 18.46 8.27
N PRO A 25 16.26 18.98 7.49
CA PRO A 25 15.97 19.86 6.37
C PRO A 25 15.00 19.19 5.37
N GLY A 26 14.03 19.95 4.88
CA GLY A 26 13.04 19.47 3.90
C GLY A 26 11.74 18.92 4.48
N LEU A 27 11.66 18.67 5.80
CA LEU A 27 10.41 18.27 6.45
C LEU A 27 9.61 19.47 6.96
N THR A 28 8.28 19.37 6.87
CA THR A 28 7.35 20.38 7.39
C THR A 28 7.20 20.29 8.91
N TYR A 29 7.12 19.06 9.45
CA TYR A 29 6.92 18.80 10.87
C TYR A 29 8.17 18.23 11.54
N TRP A 30 8.27 18.37 12.86
CA TRP A 30 9.33 17.78 13.67
C TRP A 30 8.79 17.23 15.00
N PRO A 31 9.49 16.29 15.65
CA PRO A 31 9.06 15.73 16.93
C PRO A 31 9.41 16.65 18.12
N GLU A 32 8.51 16.71 19.11
CA GLU A 32 8.73 17.30 20.44
C GLU A 32 8.12 16.39 21.51
N GLY A 33 8.92 15.46 22.06
CA GLY A 33 8.39 14.37 22.88
C GLY A 33 7.55 13.41 22.04
N ASP A 34 6.30 13.16 22.43
CA ASP A 34 5.30 12.41 21.65
C ASP A 34 4.49 13.28 20.68
N ALA A 35 4.83 14.57 20.53
CA ALA A 35 4.13 15.48 19.63
C ALA A 35 4.78 15.57 18.25
N ILE A 36 3.94 15.75 17.24
CA ILE A 36 4.31 16.16 15.88
C ILE A 36 3.95 17.63 15.73
N VAL A 37 4.97 18.46 15.53
CA VAL A 37 4.89 19.92 15.73
C VAL A 37 5.06 20.67 14.42
N VAL A 38 4.29 21.74 14.25
CA VAL A 38 4.51 22.80 13.26
C VAL A 38 4.44 24.17 13.92
N ARG A 39 5.18 25.14 13.37
CA ARG A 39 5.10 26.55 13.78
C ARG A 39 4.56 27.35 12.61
N ASN A 40 3.56 28.18 12.89
CA ASN A 40 2.89 29.07 11.95
C ASN A 40 2.35 28.35 10.72
N GLY A 41 1.92 27.10 10.90
CA GLY A 41 1.19 26.35 9.88
C GLY A 41 -0.12 27.03 9.50
N ASP A 42 -0.59 26.73 8.29
CA ASP A 42 -1.74 27.36 7.64
C ASP A 42 -2.81 26.36 7.17
N VAL A 43 -2.59 25.06 7.39
CA VAL A 43 -3.53 24.03 6.99
C VAL A 43 -4.62 23.83 8.04
N TRP A 44 -5.87 23.82 7.59
CA TRP A 44 -7.06 23.55 8.40
C TRP A 44 -7.49 22.08 8.26
N ASP A 45 -8.24 21.57 9.24
CA ASP A 45 -8.95 20.29 9.18
C ASP A 45 -8.09 19.07 8.82
N ASN A 46 -6.80 19.14 9.14
CA ASN A 46 -5.75 18.24 8.71
C ASN A 46 -5.30 17.29 9.85
N ARG A 47 -6.06 17.19 10.94
CA ARG A 47 -5.80 16.32 12.10
C ARG A 47 -7.11 15.68 12.60
N PRO A 48 -7.42 14.41 12.25
CA PRO A 48 -8.61 13.75 12.74
C PRO A 48 -8.45 13.37 14.21
N LEU A 49 -9.51 13.59 14.98
CA LEU A 49 -9.71 13.21 16.37
C LEU A 49 -10.96 12.31 16.42
N TYR A 50 -10.76 11.03 16.68
CA TYR A 50 -11.81 10.01 16.57
C TYR A 50 -12.64 9.89 17.84
N ALA A 51 -13.96 9.85 17.70
CA ALA A 51 -14.85 9.52 18.81
C ALA A 51 -14.74 8.03 19.16
N ASN A 52 -14.90 7.71 20.43
CA ASN A 52 -14.63 6.38 20.97
C ASN A 52 -15.56 5.30 20.38
N GLY A 53 -15.03 4.42 19.52
CA GLY A 53 -15.78 3.32 18.93
C GLY A 53 -16.98 3.76 18.08
N ARG A 54 -16.93 4.96 17.51
CA ARG A 54 -18.05 5.63 16.82
C ARG A 54 -17.66 6.07 15.41
N TYR A 55 -18.66 6.28 14.54
CA TYR A 55 -18.43 6.82 13.20
C TYR A 55 -17.99 8.28 13.23
N ALA A 56 -18.45 9.06 14.20
CA ALA A 56 -18.09 10.46 14.32
C ALA A 56 -16.58 10.66 14.56
N PHE A 57 -16.03 11.67 13.90
CA PHE A 57 -14.70 12.17 14.15
C PHE A 57 -14.68 13.68 13.89
N PHE A 58 -13.69 14.35 14.46
CA PHE A 58 -13.53 15.80 14.39
C PHE A 58 -12.20 16.12 13.73
N LYS A 59 -12.18 17.14 12.90
CA LYS A 59 -11.01 17.62 12.17
C LYS A 59 -10.48 18.84 12.91
N ALA A 60 -9.37 18.66 13.62
CA ALA A 60 -8.51 19.74 14.05
C ALA A 60 -7.54 20.11 12.92
N GLY A 61 -6.68 21.11 13.13
CA GLY A 61 -5.63 21.42 12.16
C GLY A 61 -4.52 22.28 12.75
N GLU A 62 -3.59 22.70 11.90
CA GLU A 62 -2.52 23.64 12.26
C GLU A 62 -3.13 24.97 12.69
N MET A 63 -4.19 25.37 11.98
CA MET A 63 -5.06 26.46 12.38
C MET A 63 -6.00 26.04 13.52
N PRO A 64 -6.09 26.83 14.61
CA PRO A 64 -6.86 26.49 15.80
C PRO A 64 -8.37 26.50 15.54
N SER A 65 -8.91 25.31 15.29
CA SER A 65 -10.35 25.04 15.18
C SER A 65 -10.63 23.54 15.33
N LEU A 66 -11.91 23.20 15.53
CA LEU A 66 -12.41 21.82 15.48
C LEU A 66 -13.66 21.79 14.60
N ALA A 67 -13.70 20.94 13.58
CA ALA A 67 -14.85 20.79 12.70
C ALA A 67 -15.35 19.34 12.68
N GLY A 68 -16.66 19.11 12.64
CA GLY A 68 -17.19 17.76 12.53
C GLY A 68 -18.71 17.74 12.37
N PRO A 69 -19.36 16.58 12.62
CA PRO A 69 -20.81 16.44 12.52
C PRO A 69 -21.59 17.41 13.42
N THR A 70 -20.98 17.90 14.50
CA THR A 70 -21.58 18.88 15.42
C THR A 70 -21.36 20.34 15.01
N GLY A 71 -20.79 20.59 13.82
CA GLY A 71 -20.44 21.93 13.35
C GLY A 71 -18.97 22.27 13.59
N ARG A 72 -18.63 23.56 13.72
CA ARG A 72 -17.26 24.05 13.91
C ARG A 72 -17.12 24.89 15.17
N LEU A 73 -16.08 24.61 15.95
CA LEU A 73 -15.60 25.47 17.03
C LEU A 73 -14.46 26.36 16.53
N CYS A 74 -14.64 27.67 16.73
CA CYS A 74 -13.61 28.69 16.56
C CYS A 74 -13.50 29.52 17.84
N LEU A 75 -12.33 30.12 18.10
CA LEU A 75 -12.09 30.93 19.29
C LEU A 75 -11.49 32.29 18.93
N ALA A 76 -11.75 33.28 19.78
CA ALA A 76 -11.12 34.59 19.77
C ALA A 76 -10.78 35.05 21.19
N VAL A 77 -9.81 35.95 21.33
CA VAL A 77 -9.57 36.67 22.58
C VAL A 77 -9.78 38.15 22.35
N SER A 78 -10.36 38.82 23.35
CA SER A 78 -10.47 40.28 23.36
C SER A 78 -9.78 40.92 24.57
N ARG A 79 -9.24 42.11 24.35
CA ARG A 79 -8.66 43.03 25.34
C ARG A 79 -9.06 44.46 24.97
N GLY A 80 -9.99 45.04 25.73
CA GLY A 80 -10.61 46.32 25.36
C GLY A 80 -11.27 46.22 23.98
N GLU A 81 -10.97 47.14 23.08
CA GLU A 81 -11.48 47.14 21.70
C GLU A 81 -10.75 46.15 20.77
N THR A 82 -9.61 45.60 21.21
CA THR A 82 -8.83 44.67 20.38
C THR A 82 -9.45 43.28 20.46
N ARG A 83 -9.85 42.73 19.30
CA ARG A 83 -10.39 41.37 19.17
C ARG A 83 -9.58 40.61 18.15
N VAL A 84 -9.01 39.47 18.54
CA VAL A 84 -8.15 38.66 17.67
C VAL A 84 -8.66 37.23 17.64
N PRO A 85 -9.15 36.72 16.50
CA PRO A 85 -9.38 35.29 16.30
C PRO A 85 -8.08 34.50 16.49
N LEU A 86 -8.14 33.33 17.13
CA LEU A 86 -6.92 32.56 17.43
C LEU A 86 -6.13 32.17 16.17
N HIS A 87 -6.81 31.92 15.05
CA HIS A 87 -6.15 31.59 13.78
C HIS A 87 -5.43 32.80 13.13
N HIS A 88 -5.68 34.02 13.61
CA HIS A 88 -4.98 35.24 13.20
C HIS A 88 -3.81 35.61 14.12
N PHE A 89 -3.51 34.84 15.17
CA PHE A 89 -2.38 35.13 16.05
C PHE A 89 -1.06 35.08 15.28
N ALA A 90 -0.16 36.04 15.52
CA ALA A 90 1.10 36.14 14.79
C ALA A 90 2.01 34.90 14.96
N GLU A 91 2.12 34.38 16.18
CA GLU A 91 2.89 33.17 16.49
C GLU A 91 1.96 32.07 16.97
N ARG A 92 2.03 30.90 16.33
CA ARG A 92 1.23 29.70 16.62
C ARG A 92 2.13 28.48 16.57
N VAL A 93 2.16 27.70 17.63
CA VAL A 93 2.81 26.39 17.65
C VAL A 93 1.71 25.34 17.82
N ALA A 94 1.48 24.57 16.77
CA ALA A 94 0.51 23.49 16.74
C ALA A 94 1.23 22.16 17.03
N ARG A 95 0.72 21.40 17.99
CA ARG A 95 1.26 20.10 18.39
C ARG A 95 0.15 19.06 18.30
N TYR A 96 0.28 18.15 17.35
CA TYR A 96 -0.55 16.95 17.33
C TYR A 96 0.07 15.91 18.25
N ARG A 97 -0.70 15.46 19.24
CA ARG A 97 -0.35 14.32 20.08
C ARG A 97 -1.39 13.22 19.86
N PRO A 98 -1.11 11.97 20.25
CA PRO A 98 -2.05 10.88 20.05
C PRO A 98 -3.46 11.26 20.56
N ALA A 99 -4.42 11.26 19.62
CA ALA A 99 -5.84 11.58 19.83
C ALA A 99 -6.16 12.97 20.41
N ARG A 100 -5.23 13.94 20.39
CA ARG A 100 -5.49 15.32 20.85
C ARG A 100 -4.68 16.37 20.11
N MET A 101 -5.18 17.61 20.13
CA MET A 101 -4.52 18.74 19.49
C MET A 101 -4.24 19.86 20.49
N GLU A 102 -3.02 20.38 20.47
CA GLU A 102 -2.56 21.48 21.32
C GLU A 102 -2.11 22.66 20.45
N TRP A 103 -2.49 23.87 20.85
CA TRP A 103 -1.99 25.11 20.27
C TRP A 103 -1.45 26.01 21.37
N GLU A 104 -0.26 26.56 21.16
CA GLU A 104 0.31 27.64 21.96
C GLU A 104 0.51 28.86 21.07
N MET A 105 -0.06 30.00 21.47
CA MET A 105 -0.21 31.15 20.60
C MET A 105 0.11 32.45 21.33
N THR A 106 0.80 33.36 20.64
CA THR A 106 1.05 34.73 21.11
C THR A 106 0.80 35.74 19.99
N ASP A 107 0.41 36.96 20.34
CA ASP A 107 0.15 38.01 19.36
C ASP A 107 0.62 39.40 19.86
N PRO A 108 1.37 40.17 19.04
CA PRO A 108 1.81 41.52 19.41
C PRO A 108 0.68 42.49 19.76
N ARG A 109 -0.54 42.29 19.24
CA ARG A 109 -1.72 43.10 19.57
C ARG A 109 -2.20 42.84 21.00
N LEU A 110 -1.81 41.73 21.61
CA LEU A 110 -2.17 41.30 22.96
C LEU A 110 -0.90 41.07 23.82
N PRO A 111 -0.10 42.12 24.10
CA PRO A 111 1.23 41.96 24.70
C PRO A 111 1.17 41.30 26.10
N GLY A 112 2.09 40.37 26.34
CA GLY A 112 2.19 39.54 27.56
C GLY A 112 1.25 38.33 27.56
N LEU A 113 0.20 38.32 26.74
CA LEU A 113 -0.78 37.23 26.75
C LEU A 113 -0.26 36.02 25.98
N THR A 114 -0.20 34.86 26.66
CA THR A 114 -0.01 33.56 26.02
C THR A 114 -1.30 32.75 26.11
N VAL A 115 -1.79 32.27 24.97
CA VAL A 115 -3.02 31.50 24.87
C VAL A 115 -2.69 30.05 24.55
N ARG A 116 -3.22 29.12 25.36
CA ARG A 116 -3.12 27.68 25.12
C ARG A 116 -4.49 27.06 24.95
N LEU A 117 -4.69 26.35 23.85
CA LEU A 117 -5.89 25.58 23.57
C LEU A 117 -5.51 24.10 23.46
N LEU A 118 -6.23 23.24 24.18
CA LEU A 118 -6.07 21.79 24.11
C LEU A 118 -7.44 21.17 23.82
N ALA A 119 -7.52 20.30 22.83
CA ALA A 119 -8.76 19.71 22.34
C ALA A 119 -8.68 18.18 22.16
N THR A 120 -9.78 17.50 22.47
CA THR A 120 -9.95 16.03 22.32
C THR A 120 -11.44 15.70 22.12
N THR A 121 -11.77 14.41 22.02
CA THR A 121 -13.15 13.91 21.88
C THR A 121 -13.74 13.46 23.21
N LEU A 122 -15.08 13.47 23.30
CA LEU A 122 -15.80 12.91 24.45
C LEU A 122 -15.64 11.37 24.49
N VAL A 123 -15.74 10.80 25.70
CA VAL A 123 -15.62 9.35 25.91
C VAL A 123 -16.92 8.63 25.55
N ASP A 124 -18.07 9.17 25.99
CA ASP A 124 -19.36 8.48 25.94
C ASP A 124 -20.38 9.10 24.97
N ALA A 125 -19.98 10.08 24.16
CA ALA A 125 -20.84 10.71 23.18
C ALA A 125 -20.10 11.06 21.88
N SER A 126 -20.85 11.24 20.80
CA SER A 126 -20.33 11.89 19.59
C SER A 126 -20.18 13.38 19.86
N GLY A 127 -18.96 13.80 20.17
CA GLY A 127 -18.69 15.16 20.57
C GLY A 127 -17.22 15.46 20.81
N PHE A 128 -16.93 16.75 21.01
CA PHE A 128 -15.60 17.23 21.35
C PHE A 128 -15.62 18.01 22.66
N THR A 129 -14.44 18.14 23.25
CA THR A 129 -14.19 18.96 24.43
C THR A 129 -12.86 19.69 24.29
N ALA A 130 -12.77 20.88 24.86
CA ALA A 130 -11.55 21.67 24.83
C ALA A 130 -11.35 22.48 26.11
N GLN A 131 -10.08 22.71 26.43
CA GLN A 131 -9.62 23.56 27.53
C GLN A 131 -8.86 24.76 26.96
N LEU A 132 -9.21 25.95 27.43
CA LEU A 132 -8.49 27.19 27.18
C LEU A 132 -7.78 27.61 28.48
N THR A 133 -6.47 27.78 28.40
CA THR A 133 -5.65 28.35 29.47
C THR A 133 -4.96 29.60 28.95
N VAL A 134 -4.90 30.65 29.77
CA VAL A 134 -4.23 31.90 29.44
C VAL A 134 -3.27 32.30 30.55
N ASP A 135 -2.06 32.69 30.16
CA ASP A 135 -1.09 33.30 31.07
C ASP A 135 -1.14 34.83 30.91
N GLU A 136 -0.98 35.55 32.03
CA GLU A 136 -0.95 37.02 32.08
C GLU A 136 -2.20 37.71 31.49
N ALA A 137 -3.38 37.11 31.67
CA ALA A 137 -4.65 37.78 31.38
C ALA A 137 -4.83 39.03 32.27
N LYS A 138 -5.39 40.09 31.70
CA LYS A 138 -5.67 41.36 32.39
C LYS A 138 -7.15 41.45 32.77
N PRO A 139 -7.52 42.23 33.80
CA PRO A 139 -8.91 42.51 34.11
C PRO A 139 -9.67 43.03 32.87
N GLY A 140 -10.78 42.38 32.53
CA GLY A 140 -11.59 42.71 31.35
C GLY A 140 -11.22 41.95 30.06
N ASP A 141 -10.16 41.15 30.06
CA ASP A 141 -9.90 40.21 28.96
C ASP A 141 -11.01 39.14 28.92
N THR A 142 -11.48 38.79 27.72
CA THR A 142 -12.52 37.75 27.54
C THR A 142 -12.15 36.78 26.42
N ALA A 143 -12.61 35.54 26.53
CA ALA A 143 -12.54 34.53 25.49
C ALA A 143 -13.90 34.41 24.78
N GLY A 144 -13.89 34.54 23.46
CA GLY A 144 -15.05 34.33 22.61
C GLY A 144 -15.07 32.90 22.09
N TRP A 145 -15.98 32.07 22.58
CA TRP A 145 -16.22 30.73 22.09
C TRP A 145 -17.29 30.77 20.99
N CYS A 146 -16.89 30.53 19.74
CA CYS A 146 -17.77 30.54 18.58
C CYS A 146 -18.11 29.12 18.16
N ILE A 147 -19.39 28.77 18.22
CA ILE A 147 -19.89 27.48 17.74
C ILE A 147 -20.75 27.75 16.51
N LEU A 148 -20.27 27.28 15.36
CA LEU A 148 -20.96 27.32 14.08
C LEU A 148 -21.74 26.01 13.93
N PRO A 149 -23.07 26.00 13.99
CA PRO A 149 -23.85 24.77 13.89
C PRO A 149 -23.77 24.14 12.49
N PRO A 150 -24.07 22.82 12.38
CA PRO A 150 -24.04 22.09 11.11
C PRO A 150 -25.24 22.38 10.19
N THR A 151 -26.26 23.13 10.65
CA THR A 151 -27.34 23.69 9.82
C THR A 151 -27.76 25.07 10.35
N PRO A 152 -28.28 25.97 9.50
CA PRO A 152 -28.90 27.21 9.94
C PRO A 152 -30.19 26.90 10.74
N GLY A 153 -30.17 27.13 12.05
CA GLY A 153 -31.31 26.96 12.95
C GLY A 153 -31.25 27.94 14.12
N GLN A 154 -32.38 28.18 14.80
CA GLN A 154 -32.40 29.08 15.96
C GLN A 154 -31.78 28.39 17.18
N ALA A 155 -30.49 28.65 17.43
CA ALA A 155 -29.81 28.23 18.66
C ALA A 155 -30.56 28.78 19.88
N THR A 156 -30.91 27.91 20.83
CA THR A 156 -31.40 28.36 22.14
C THR A 156 -30.20 28.69 23.02
N ARG A 157 -30.05 29.96 23.37
CA ARG A 157 -28.99 30.46 24.27
C ARG A 157 -29.33 30.09 25.71
N GLN A 158 -28.35 29.55 26.42
CA GLN A 158 -28.44 29.24 27.85
C GLN A 158 -27.41 30.09 28.61
N ALA A 159 -27.54 30.15 29.94
CA ALA A 159 -26.64 30.94 30.79
C ALA A 159 -25.19 30.43 30.73
N ASP A 160 -25.03 29.12 30.54
CA ASP A 160 -23.78 28.37 30.56
C ASP A 160 -23.56 27.57 29.27
N GLY A 161 -24.29 27.87 28.18
CA GLY A 161 -24.21 27.01 26.99
C GLY A 161 -25.21 27.35 25.89
N LEU A 162 -25.37 26.40 24.97
CA LEU A 162 -26.29 26.52 23.86
C LEU A 162 -26.90 25.17 23.50
N ARG A 163 -28.13 25.21 22.97
CA ARG A 163 -28.87 24.02 22.54
C ARG A 163 -29.43 24.18 21.13
N PHE A 164 -29.29 23.13 20.35
CA PHE A 164 -29.99 22.88 19.10
C PHE A 164 -30.77 21.56 19.22
N ASP A 165 -31.60 21.22 18.23
CA ASP A 165 -32.44 20.02 18.25
C ASP A 165 -31.64 18.74 18.48
N ARG A 166 -30.43 18.66 17.91
CA ARG A 166 -29.57 17.46 17.86
C ARG A 166 -28.22 17.63 18.54
N MET A 167 -27.97 18.80 19.16
CA MET A 167 -26.67 19.14 19.75
C MET A 167 -26.85 19.96 21.04
N LEU A 168 -26.02 19.67 22.04
CA LEU A 168 -25.91 20.43 23.28
C LEU A 168 -24.45 20.80 23.55
N GLY A 169 -24.19 22.09 23.79
CA GLY A 169 -22.89 22.60 24.20
C GLY A 169 -22.97 23.30 25.54
N ARG A 170 -22.00 23.05 26.42
CA ARG A 170 -21.85 23.72 27.73
C ARG A 170 -20.45 24.27 27.93
N PHE A 171 -20.38 25.36 28.68
CA PHE A 171 -19.16 26.03 29.13
C PHE A 171 -19.00 25.88 30.65
N SER A 172 -17.77 25.87 31.14
CA SER A 172 -17.49 25.78 32.58
C SER A 172 -17.82 27.06 33.37
N ALA A 173 -18.26 28.13 32.70
CA ALA A 173 -18.56 29.41 33.29
C ALA A 173 -19.75 30.08 32.60
N ALA A 174 -20.40 31.01 33.30
CA ALA A 174 -21.51 31.77 32.76
C ALA A 174 -21.06 32.69 31.62
N VAL A 175 -21.90 32.78 30.59
CA VAL A 175 -21.68 33.65 29.44
C VAL A 175 -22.03 35.09 29.82
N ASP A 176 -21.05 35.99 29.73
CA ASP A 176 -21.25 37.42 29.99
C ASP A 176 -22.04 38.08 28.85
N LYS A 177 -21.65 37.75 27.61
CA LYS A 177 -22.27 38.35 26.42
C LYS A 177 -22.38 37.36 25.26
N TRP A 178 -23.54 37.39 24.60
CA TRP A 178 -23.77 36.75 23.31
C TRP A 178 -23.76 37.77 22.19
N GLU A 179 -22.96 37.54 21.14
CA GLU A 179 -22.91 38.38 19.94
C GLU A 179 -22.98 37.53 18.67
N PRO A 180 -23.67 38.00 17.61
CA PRO A 180 -23.44 37.47 16.27
C PRO A 180 -22.03 37.86 15.83
N PHE A 181 -21.32 36.95 15.17
CA PHE A 181 -19.99 37.23 14.64
C PHE A 181 -19.81 36.50 13.30
N ALA A 182 -19.38 37.27 12.30
CA ALA A 182 -18.92 36.71 11.04
C ALA A 182 -17.46 36.29 11.21
N PHE A 183 -17.22 34.99 11.39
CA PHE A 183 -15.88 34.44 11.28
C PHE A 183 -15.49 34.41 9.79
N GLU A 184 -14.44 35.12 9.42
CA GLU A 184 -13.84 34.99 8.10
C GLU A 184 -13.19 33.60 8.00
N LEU A 185 -13.88 32.65 7.37
CA LEU A 185 -13.32 31.37 6.97
C LEU A 185 -12.66 31.52 5.60
N PRO A 186 -11.59 30.76 5.29
CA PRO A 186 -11.00 30.74 3.96
C PRO A 186 -12.04 30.43 2.86
N ASP A 187 -11.87 31.05 1.70
CA ASP A 187 -12.71 30.79 0.53
C ASP A 187 -12.78 29.28 0.21
N GLY A 188 -13.99 28.79 -0.09
CA GLY A 188 -14.24 27.37 -0.41
C GLY A 188 -14.51 26.45 0.80
N MET A 189 -14.20 26.85 2.04
CA MET A 189 -14.56 26.04 3.23
C MET A 189 -16.06 26.03 3.53
N GLY A 190 -16.76 27.11 3.20
CA GLY A 190 -18.21 27.23 3.40
C GLY A 190 -19.06 26.49 2.36
N GLU A 191 -18.48 26.08 1.23
CA GLU A 191 -19.18 25.33 0.16
C GLU A 191 -18.89 23.83 0.19
N ALA A 192 -17.70 23.42 0.63
CA ALA A 192 -17.31 22.01 0.74
C ALA A 192 -17.85 21.31 2.02
N ALA A 193 -18.20 22.07 3.05
CA ALA A 193 -18.95 21.57 4.21
C ALA A 193 -20.42 21.91 4.04
N ALA A 194 -21.17 21.06 3.32
CA ALA A 194 -22.63 21.19 3.23
C ALA A 194 -23.22 21.33 4.65
N GLY A 195 -23.66 22.54 5.02
CA GLY A 195 -24.44 22.79 6.23
C GLY A 195 -23.91 23.84 7.23
N VAL A 196 -22.64 24.26 7.22
CA VAL A 196 -22.16 25.21 8.24
C VAL A 196 -22.76 26.60 8.01
N ALA A 197 -23.43 27.16 9.03
CA ALA A 197 -24.03 28.49 8.94
C ALA A 197 -22.96 29.60 8.75
N LYS A 198 -23.23 30.60 7.89
CA LYS A 198 -22.36 31.78 7.71
C LYS A 198 -22.34 32.71 8.93
N ASP A 199 -23.43 32.73 9.68
CA ASP A 199 -23.57 33.54 10.89
C ASP A 199 -23.36 32.67 12.14
N GLY A 200 -22.25 32.91 12.84
CA GLY A 200 -21.93 32.27 14.11
C GLY A 200 -22.45 33.04 15.31
N LEU A 201 -22.67 32.33 16.42
CA LEU A 201 -22.95 32.95 17.71
C LEU A 201 -21.74 32.77 18.62
N VAL A 202 -21.26 33.87 19.21
CA VAL A 202 -20.10 33.89 20.10
C VAL A 202 -20.56 34.09 21.54
N ALA A 203 -20.14 33.17 22.41
CA ALA A 203 -20.22 33.32 23.86
C ALA A 203 -18.93 33.96 24.36
N TRP A 204 -19.02 35.20 24.86
CA TRP A 204 -17.89 35.87 25.52
C TRP A 204 -17.89 35.53 27.00
N ILE A 205 -16.79 34.95 27.47
CA ILE A 205 -16.60 34.49 28.84
C ILE A 205 -15.37 35.19 29.44
N PRO A 206 -15.47 35.84 30.62
CA PRO A 206 -14.35 36.51 31.27
C PRO A 206 -13.16 35.59 31.54
N LEU A 207 -11.96 36.02 31.15
CA LEU A 207 -10.73 35.31 31.44
C LEU A 207 -10.26 35.63 32.85
N THR A 208 -9.99 34.59 33.64
CA THR A 208 -9.41 34.72 34.98
C THR A 208 -7.99 34.16 34.97
N PRO A 209 -6.96 34.92 35.39
CA PRO A 209 -5.58 34.43 35.39
C PRO A 209 -5.42 33.11 36.14
N GLY A 210 -4.80 32.12 35.50
CA GLY A 210 -4.53 30.81 36.09
C GLY A 210 -5.76 29.90 36.27
N GLN A 211 -6.95 30.32 35.83
CA GLN A 211 -8.15 29.47 35.84
C GLN A 211 -8.49 29.03 34.42
N PRO A 212 -8.49 27.71 34.13
CA PRO A 212 -8.86 27.19 32.83
C PRO A 212 -10.37 27.36 32.57
N GLN A 213 -10.73 27.63 31.33
CA GLN A 213 -12.10 27.53 30.84
C GLN A 213 -12.27 26.25 30.03
N PHE A 214 -13.44 25.62 30.09
CA PHE A 214 -13.74 24.39 29.38
C PHE A 214 -15.00 24.53 28.55
N VAL A 215 -15.04 23.78 27.45
CA VAL A 215 -16.25 23.55 26.64
C VAL A 215 -16.42 22.06 26.40
N ALA A 216 -17.67 21.59 26.42
CA ALA A 216 -18.05 20.25 26.00
C ALA A 216 -19.26 20.34 25.07
N VAL A 217 -19.19 19.68 23.92
CA VAL A 217 -20.25 19.69 22.90
C VAL A 217 -20.54 18.26 22.47
N ALA A 218 -21.79 17.82 22.64
CA ALA A 218 -22.27 16.51 22.23
C ALA A 218 -23.40 16.63 21.21
N ALA A 219 -23.51 15.64 20.33
CA ALA A 219 -24.63 15.45 19.42
C ALA A 219 -25.16 14.01 19.51
N ASP A 220 -26.38 13.82 19.01
CA ASP A 220 -26.89 12.50 18.71
C ASP A 220 -26.16 11.87 17.50
N GLU A 221 -26.17 10.55 17.41
CA GLU A 221 -25.71 9.79 16.25
C GLU A 221 -26.93 9.30 15.48
N ASP A 222 -27.02 9.64 14.20
CA ASP A 222 -28.03 9.11 13.28
C ASP A 222 -27.31 8.89 11.94
N ASP A 223 -26.61 7.76 11.87
CA ASP A 223 -25.86 7.32 10.69
C ASP A 223 -26.44 6.03 10.09
N LEU A 224 -25.75 5.44 9.11
CA LEU A 224 -26.20 4.24 8.39
C LEU A 224 -26.41 3.03 9.33
N TYR A 225 -25.67 2.94 10.44
CA TYR A 225 -25.61 1.77 11.30
C TYR A 225 -26.07 2.04 12.73
N PHE A 226 -25.99 3.29 13.21
CA PHE A 226 -26.31 3.66 14.57
C PHE A 226 -27.33 4.79 14.66
N LYS A 227 -28.25 4.62 15.61
CA LYS A 227 -29.13 5.67 16.12
C LYS A 227 -28.96 5.77 17.62
N ARG A 228 -28.10 6.69 18.08
CA ARG A 228 -27.86 6.93 19.52
C ARG A 228 -28.35 8.34 19.86
N PRO A 229 -29.33 8.49 20.76
CA PRO A 229 -29.83 9.82 21.12
C PRO A 229 -28.74 10.64 21.83
N LEU A 230 -28.89 11.96 21.76
CA LEU A 230 -28.07 12.91 22.50
C LEU A 230 -28.16 12.60 23.99
N ASP A 231 -27.02 12.45 24.66
CA ASP A 231 -26.93 12.26 26.11
C ASP A 231 -26.51 13.57 26.79
N PRO A 232 -27.41 14.29 27.47
CA PRO A 232 -27.08 15.52 28.18
C PRO A 232 -26.07 15.33 29.32
N ALA A 233 -25.91 14.11 29.86
CA ALA A 233 -24.96 13.84 30.93
C ALA A 233 -23.51 14.00 30.46
N SER A 234 -23.23 13.69 29.19
CA SER A 234 -21.90 13.78 28.56
C SER A 234 -21.30 15.19 28.51
N VAL A 235 -22.11 16.22 28.77
CA VAL A 235 -21.69 17.63 28.78
C VAL A 235 -22.16 18.36 30.05
N ALA A 236 -22.66 17.64 31.06
CA ALA A 236 -23.23 18.26 32.26
C ALA A 236 -22.19 19.08 33.04
N ASP A 237 -20.97 18.55 33.16
CA ASP A 237 -19.79 19.27 33.66
C ASP A 237 -18.69 19.27 32.59
N PRO A 238 -18.43 20.42 31.92
CA PRO A 238 -17.41 20.51 30.89
C PRO A 238 -15.97 20.26 31.36
N ALA A 239 -15.67 20.48 32.64
CA ALA A 239 -14.33 20.21 33.17
C ALA A 239 -14.11 18.69 33.34
N ASP A 240 -15.11 17.98 33.86
CA ASP A 240 -15.07 16.52 33.99
C ASP A 240 -15.03 15.85 32.61
N ALA A 241 -15.89 16.28 31.68
CA ALA A 241 -15.91 15.77 30.30
C ALA A 241 -14.55 15.96 29.60
N PHE A 242 -13.89 17.10 29.84
CA PHE A 242 -12.53 17.34 29.35
C PHE A 242 -11.51 16.41 29.99
N ALA A 243 -11.56 16.24 31.32
CA ALA A 243 -10.63 15.39 32.05
C ALA A 243 -10.72 13.93 31.59
N GLU A 244 -11.92 13.40 31.40
CA GLU A 244 -12.17 12.05 30.90
C GLU A 244 -11.68 11.88 29.46
N GLY A 245 -12.01 12.82 28.57
CA GLY A 245 -11.56 12.82 27.17
C GLY A 245 -10.03 12.91 27.06
N LEU A 246 -9.38 13.71 27.90
CA LEU A 246 -7.93 13.84 27.95
C LEU A 246 -7.27 12.56 28.49
N ALA A 247 -7.82 11.98 29.56
CA ALA A 247 -7.34 10.72 30.11
C ALA A 247 -7.42 9.58 29.07
N ARG A 248 -8.50 9.49 28.29
CA ARG A 248 -8.61 8.55 27.17
C ARG A 248 -7.51 8.80 26.12
N ALA A 249 -7.34 10.05 25.67
CA ALA A 249 -6.33 10.38 24.66
C ALA A 249 -4.90 10.05 25.13
N GLN A 250 -4.60 10.31 26.40
CA GLN A 250 -3.32 9.94 27.01
C GLN A 250 -3.15 8.43 27.08
N ALA A 251 -4.18 7.67 27.48
CA ALA A 251 -4.12 6.21 27.53
C ALA A 251 -3.86 5.59 26.14
N ILE A 252 -4.44 6.15 25.08
CA ILE A 252 -4.15 5.76 23.69
C ILE A 252 -2.67 6.00 23.36
N GLY A 253 -2.15 7.20 23.64
CA GLY A 253 -0.75 7.53 23.36
C GLY A 253 0.28 6.77 24.21
N GLN A 254 -0.11 6.25 25.37
CA GLN A 254 0.77 5.47 26.25
C GLN A 254 0.71 3.96 26.00
N ARG A 255 -0.15 3.52 25.07
CA ARG A 255 -0.37 2.10 24.76
C ARG A 255 0.87 1.43 24.22
N VAL A 256 1.51 2.05 23.23
CA VAL A 256 2.78 1.60 22.66
C VAL A 256 3.77 2.73 22.68
N ILE A 257 4.93 2.49 23.27
CA ILE A 257 6.01 3.46 23.38
C ILE A 257 7.29 2.81 22.92
N VAL A 258 8.06 3.56 22.13
CA VAL A 258 9.41 3.17 21.71
C VAL A 258 10.43 4.21 22.15
N GLU A 259 11.62 3.74 22.49
CA GLU A 259 12.79 4.57 22.74
C GLU A 259 13.93 4.10 21.83
N THR A 260 14.20 4.89 20.80
CA THR A 260 15.23 4.60 19.80
C THR A 260 16.14 5.82 19.60
N PRO A 261 17.26 5.67 18.87
CA PRO A 261 18.08 6.81 18.47
C PRO A 261 17.37 7.79 17.54
N ASP A 262 16.26 7.42 16.90
CA ASP A 262 15.52 8.29 15.98
C ASP A 262 14.30 8.93 16.70
N PRO A 263 14.32 10.24 16.97
CA PRO A 263 13.23 10.92 17.67
C PRO A 263 11.94 11.03 16.83
N TYR A 264 12.03 10.97 15.49
CA TYR A 264 10.85 10.98 14.62
C TYR A 264 10.07 9.68 14.76
N PHE A 265 10.79 8.55 14.86
CA PHE A 265 10.17 7.26 15.12
C PHE A 265 9.56 7.16 16.51
N ASN A 266 10.24 7.73 17.52
CA ASN A 266 9.74 7.76 18.91
C ASN A 266 8.41 8.51 19.05
N ALA A 267 8.17 9.57 18.26
CA ALA A 267 6.89 10.28 18.24
C ALA A 267 5.86 9.63 17.29
N ALA A 268 6.31 8.98 16.21
CA ALA A 268 5.44 8.34 15.24
C ALA A 268 4.68 7.14 15.81
N VAL A 269 5.34 6.28 16.58
CA VAL A 269 4.71 5.06 17.11
C VAL A 269 3.51 5.38 18.03
N PRO A 270 3.63 6.25 19.05
CA PRO A 270 2.47 6.69 19.84
C PRO A 270 1.35 7.33 18.99
N ALA A 271 1.70 8.13 17.97
CA ALA A 271 0.72 8.77 17.11
C ALA A 271 -0.09 7.74 16.29
N SER A 272 0.56 6.67 15.82
CA SER A 272 -0.10 5.57 15.11
C SER A 272 -1.13 4.82 15.98
N CYS A 273 -0.98 4.81 17.32
CA CYS A 273 -2.01 4.26 18.22
C CYS A 273 -3.34 4.99 18.06
N ALA A 274 -3.34 6.31 17.83
CA ALA A 274 -4.56 7.07 17.61
C ALA A 274 -5.23 6.74 16.27
N ALA A 275 -4.44 6.42 15.25
CA ALA A 275 -4.97 5.97 13.95
C ALA A 275 -5.62 4.58 14.08
N VAL A 276 -4.94 3.62 14.72
CA VAL A 276 -5.47 2.27 14.96
C VAL A 276 -6.70 2.29 15.89
N ASP A 277 -6.70 3.12 16.94
CA ASP A 277 -7.90 3.33 17.76
C ASP A 277 -9.04 3.92 16.93
N GLY A 278 -8.71 4.89 16.09
CA GLY A 278 -9.65 5.64 15.28
C GLY A 278 -10.38 4.82 14.22
N ILE A 279 -9.75 3.79 13.66
CA ILE A 279 -10.39 2.91 12.67
C ILE A 279 -11.34 1.90 13.32
N TYR A 280 -11.27 1.67 14.64
CA TYR A 280 -12.23 0.80 15.31
C TYR A 280 -13.59 1.49 15.46
N VAL A 281 -14.61 0.92 14.82
CA VAL A 281 -16.00 1.35 14.94
C VAL A 281 -16.80 0.14 15.39
N GLU A 282 -17.11 0.10 16.68
CA GLU A 282 -17.70 -1.08 17.32
C GLU A 282 -18.87 -1.65 16.50
N PRO A 283 -18.97 -2.98 16.27
CA PRO A 283 -18.11 -4.06 16.77
C PRO A 283 -16.97 -4.47 15.84
N ALA A 284 -16.63 -3.69 14.81
CA ALA A 284 -15.61 -4.08 13.83
C ALA A 284 -14.67 -2.89 13.49
N PHE A 285 -13.85 -3.06 12.45
CA PHE A 285 -12.94 -2.02 11.98
C PHE A 285 -13.48 -1.40 10.70
N ALA A 286 -13.29 -0.10 10.56
CA ALA A 286 -13.58 0.63 9.35
C ALA A 286 -12.47 0.41 8.32
N HIS A 287 -12.85 0.29 7.04
CA HIS A 287 -11.90 0.16 5.95
C HIS A 287 -10.97 1.39 5.83
N GLY A 288 -11.53 2.57 6.12
CA GLY A 288 -10.84 3.84 6.15
C GLY A 288 -11.05 4.67 7.40
N GLY A 289 -10.09 5.55 7.67
CA GLY A 289 -10.13 6.50 8.76
C GLY A 289 -11.06 7.69 8.48
N SER A 290 -11.35 8.08 7.24
CA SER A 290 -12.24 9.21 6.96
C SER A 290 -13.25 8.99 5.84
N ALA A 291 -12.80 8.84 4.60
CA ALA A 291 -13.58 8.25 3.53
C ALA A 291 -13.49 6.74 3.65
N TRP A 292 -14.45 6.05 3.03
CA TRP A 292 -14.60 4.60 3.17
C TRP A 292 -14.65 4.13 4.63
N ARG A 293 -15.10 5.00 5.54
CA ARG A 293 -15.31 4.69 6.96
C ARG A 293 -16.57 3.84 7.11
N LEU A 294 -16.50 2.60 6.62
CA LEU A 294 -17.53 1.56 6.64
C LEU A 294 -16.90 0.28 7.20
N ARG A 295 -17.67 -0.52 7.95
CA ARG A 295 -17.20 -1.78 8.55
C ARG A 295 -17.08 -2.89 7.52
N PHE A 296 -15.99 -2.87 6.75
CA PHE A 296 -15.60 -3.96 5.88
C PHE A 296 -14.44 -4.74 6.49
N PRO A 297 -14.30 -6.04 6.15
CA PRO A 297 -13.06 -6.75 6.47
C PRO A 297 -11.84 -6.02 5.88
N GLY A 298 -12.00 -5.38 4.71
CA GLY A 298 -11.05 -4.45 4.11
C GLY A 298 -9.66 -5.03 3.76
N TRP A 299 -8.78 -4.18 3.22
CA TRP A 299 -7.37 -4.51 3.00
C TRP A 299 -6.57 -4.33 4.28
N ARG A 300 -6.10 -5.43 4.89
CA ARG A 300 -5.15 -5.45 6.02
C ARG A 300 -5.56 -4.47 7.14
N VAL A 301 -6.78 -4.54 7.67
CA VAL A 301 -7.33 -3.49 8.56
C VAL A 301 -7.16 -3.77 10.06
N MET A 302 -6.86 -5.01 10.44
CA MET A 302 -6.83 -5.46 11.84
C MET A 302 -5.42 -5.68 12.38
N GLY A 303 -4.41 -5.81 11.51
CA GLY A 303 -3.04 -6.14 11.90
C GLY A 303 -2.41 -5.13 12.87
N GLY A 304 -2.79 -3.86 12.78
CA GLY A 304 -2.39 -2.83 13.76
C GLY A 304 -3.02 -3.05 15.13
N ALA A 305 -4.27 -3.54 15.19
CA ALA A 305 -4.92 -3.88 16.45
C ALA A 305 -4.22 -5.07 17.12
N THR A 306 -3.91 -6.12 16.37
CA THR A 306 -3.14 -7.26 16.88
C THR A 306 -1.74 -6.84 17.35
N ALA A 307 -0.99 -6.08 16.54
CA ALA A 307 0.36 -5.64 16.89
C ALA A 307 0.40 -4.76 18.16
N TYR A 308 -0.67 -4.01 18.42
CA TYR A 308 -0.79 -3.13 19.59
C TYR A 308 -1.67 -3.74 20.70
N GLY A 309 -1.98 -5.04 20.66
CA GLY A 309 -2.64 -5.79 21.75
C GLY A 309 -4.15 -5.53 21.93
N TRP A 310 -4.84 -4.99 20.93
CA TRP A 310 -6.31 -4.80 20.91
C TRP A 310 -7.04 -6.08 20.47
N HIS A 311 -6.63 -7.22 21.03
CA HIS A 311 -7.15 -8.54 20.69
C HIS A 311 -8.67 -8.68 20.94
N ASP A 312 -9.20 -7.96 21.93
CA ASP A 312 -10.63 -7.93 22.22
C ASP A 312 -11.45 -7.37 21.04
N ARG A 313 -10.91 -6.37 20.33
CA ARG A 313 -11.54 -5.75 19.16
C ARG A 313 -11.50 -6.68 17.95
N VAL A 314 -10.40 -7.42 17.78
CA VAL A 314 -10.28 -8.44 16.71
C VAL A 314 -11.26 -9.59 16.96
N ALA A 315 -11.41 -10.04 18.21
CA ALA A 315 -12.41 -11.04 18.58
C ALA A 315 -13.85 -10.58 18.30
N LYS A 316 -14.18 -9.30 18.59
CA LYS A 316 -15.48 -8.71 18.25
C LYS A 316 -15.70 -8.63 16.74
N ALA A 317 -14.67 -8.29 15.96
CA ALA A 317 -14.75 -8.27 14.51
C ALA A 317 -15.00 -9.68 13.94
N LEU A 318 -14.32 -10.71 14.45
CA LEU A 318 -14.57 -12.10 14.08
C LEU A 318 -16.02 -12.52 14.38
N GLU A 319 -16.52 -12.23 15.58
CA GLU A 319 -17.91 -12.50 15.95
C GLU A 319 -18.91 -11.77 15.04
N HIS A 320 -18.61 -10.52 14.68
CA HIS A 320 -19.44 -9.74 13.79
C HIS A 320 -19.52 -10.40 12.39
N PHE A 321 -18.37 -10.71 11.79
CA PHE A 321 -18.28 -11.21 10.43
C PHE A 321 -18.72 -12.67 10.26
N ASP A 322 -18.62 -13.50 11.30
CA ASP A 322 -19.17 -14.88 11.30
C ASP A 322 -20.65 -14.91 10.83
N LYS A 323 -21.43 -13.90 11.21
CA LYS A 323 -22.86 -13.77 10.87
C LYS A 323 -23.11 -13.55 9.38
N PHE A 324 -22.10 -13.14 8.62
CA PHE A 324 -22.19 -12.81 7.20
C PHE A 324 -21.57 -13.87 6.29
N GLN A 325 -20.95 -14.92 6.85
CA GLN A 325 -20.34 -15.96 6.02
C GLN A 325 -21.41 -16.87 5.42
N VAL A 326 -21.44 -16.92 4.09
CA VAL A 326 -22.41 -17.69 3.30
C VAL A 326 -22.15 -19.18 3.48
N LYS A 327 -23.19 -19.93 3.83
CA LYS A 327 -23.12 -21.41 4.01
C LYS A 327 -23.80 -22.19 2.88
N ARG A 328 -24.56 -21.50 2.01
CA ARG A 328 -25.22 -22.11 0.85
C ARG A 328 -24.30 -22.10 -0.36
N ASP A 329 -24.29 -23.18 -1.12
CA ASP A 329 -23.43 -23.28 -2.29
C ASP A 329 -24.09 -22.72 -3.57
N ASN A 330 -23.26 -22.22 -4.47
CA ASN A 330 -23.60 -21.81 -5.83
C ASN A 330 -22.78 -22.69 -6.80
N ALA A 331 -23.45 -23.39 -7.71
CA ALA A 331 -22.84 -24.52 -8.41
C ALA A 331 -21.90 -24.19 -9.59
N LYS A 332 -21.74 -22.92 -10.00
CA LYS A 332 -21.03 -22.59 -11.27
C LYS A 332 -20.26 -21.28 -11.20
N THR A 333 -19.13 -21.20 -11.89
CA THR A 333 -18.49 -19.93 -12.26
C THR A 333 -19.32 -19.23 -13.33
N ALA A 334 -19.68 -17.97 -13.11
CA ALA A 334 -20.51 -17.22 -14.06
C ALA A 334 -20.04 -15.75 -14.15
N PRO A 335 -19.53 -15.28 -15.29
CA PRO A 335 -19.28 -13.86 -15.49
C PRO A 335 -20.61 -13.11 -15.66
N THR A 336 -20.65 -11.83 -15.29
CA THR A 336 -21.85 -11.00 -15.47
C THR A 336 -21.86 -10.29 -16.83
N PRO A 337 -22.85 -10.52 -17.70
CA PRO A 337 -22.96 -9.79 -18.96
C PRO A 337 -23.22 -8.29 -18.78
N SER A 338 -23.79 -7.87 -17.64
CA SER A 338 -24.07 -6.45 -17.41
C SER A 338 -22.80 -5.62 -17.30
N GLU A 339 -21.70 -6.20 -16.82
CA GLU A 339 -20.40 -5.54 -16.65
C GLU A 339 -19.40 -5.99 -17.73
N ASP A 340 -19.91 -6.25 -18.94
CA ASP A 340 -19.13 -6.68 -20.10
C ASP A 340 -18.27 -7.94 -19.87
N GLY A 341 -18.69 -8.80 -18.92
CA GLY A 341 -17.96 -10.03 -18.59
C GLY A 341 -16.71 -9.85 -17.73
N CYS A 342 -16.41 -8.64 -17.26
CA CYS A 342 -15.24 -8.37 -16.44
C CYS A 342 -15.35 -8.95 -15.02
N GLU A 343 -16.57 -9.06 -14.50
CA GLU A 343 -16.88 -9.40 -13.11
C GLU A 343 -17.71 -10.70 -13.00
N GLN A 344 -17.90 -11.17 -11.77
CA GLN A 344 -18.73 -12.34 -11.46
C GLN A 344 -20.20 -11.97 -11.27
N ALA A 345 -21.10 -12.79 -11.81
CA ALA A 345 -22.55 -12.68 -11.58
C ALA A 345 -22.93 -13.12 -10.16
N GLU A 346 -24.05 -12.63 -9.63
CA GLU A 346 -24.52 -12.91 -8.26
C GLU A 346 -24.74 -14.41 -7.98
N ASN A 347 -25.01 -15.21 -9.01
CA ASN A 347 -25.15 -16.67 -8.92
C ASN A 347 -23.83 -17.43 -9.12
N SER A 348 -22.70 -16.73 -9.24
CA SER A 348 -21.37 -17.34 -9.38
C SER A 348 -20.95 -18.04 -8.09
N ARG A 349 -20.07 -19.05 -8.21
CA ARG A 349 -19.41 -19.75 -7.10
C ARG A 349 -18.72 -18.78 -6.14
N PHE A 350 -18.24 -17.64 -6.65
CA PHE A 350 -17.64 -16.58 -5.83
C PHE A 350 -18.54 -16.11 -4.69
N TYR A 351 -19.86 -16.00 -4.90
CA TYR A 351 -20.83 -15.60 -3.86
C TYR A 351 -21.48 -16.79 -3.13
N GLY A 352 -20.94 -18.01 -3.34
CA GLY A 352 -21.43 -19.27 -2.76
C GLY A 352 -20.83 -19.59 -1.39
N ALA A 353 -20.77 -20.88 -1.05
CA ALA A 353 -20.36 -21.33 0.29
C ALA A 353 -18.92 -20.88 0.61
N GLY A 354 -18.74 -20.26 1.78
CA GLY A 354 -17.49 -19.71 2.27
C GLY A 354 -17.23 -18.23 1.93
N PHE A 355 -18.04 -17.62 1.05
CA PHE A 355 -17.97 -16.18 0.80
C PHE A 355 -18.37 -15.38 2.04
N LEU A 356 -17.67 -14.28 2.31
CA LEU A 356 -17.96 -13.38 3.41
C LEU A 356 -18.69 -12.13 2.89
N GLY A 357 -19.96 -11.96 3.26
CA GLY A 357 -20.71 -10.74 2.93
C GLY A 357 -20.19 -9.50 3.67
N TYR A 358 -20.36 -8.32 3.07
CA TYR A 358 -19.95 -7.04 3.67
C TYR A 358 -21.15 -6.21 4.11
N GLU A 359 -20.97 -5.44 5.18
CA GLU A 359 -22.07 -4.69 5.78
C GLU A 359 -22.38 -3.40 4.98
N GLY A 360 -23.56 -3.31 4.36
CA GLY A 360 -24.00 -2.11 3.65
C GLY A 360 -23.56 -2.03 2.18
N CYS A 361 -22.69 -2.95 1.71
CA CYS A 361 -22.56 -3.25 0.29
C CYS A 361 -23.66 -4.22 -0.10
N GLY A 362 -24.46 -3.91 -1.11
CA GLY A 362 -25.47 -4.83 -1.64
C GLY A 362 -24.90 -6.17 -2.11
N PRO A 363 -25.68 -7.01 -2.82
CA PRO A 363 -25.31 -8.39 -3.17
C PRO A 363 -24.07 -8.56 -4.08
N ARG A 364 -23.41 -7.48 -4.51
CA ARG A 364 -22.28 -7.47 -5.47
C ARG A 364 -21.02 -6.85 -4.89
N SER A 365 -20.50 -7.40 -3.80
CA SER A 365 -19.17 -6.99 -3.38
C SER A 365 -18.09 -7.65 -4.24
N LEU A 366 -17.30 -6.84 -4.95
CA LEU A 366 -16.33 -7.28 -5.96
C LEU A 366 -14.92 -7.52 -5.40
N TYR A 367 -14.67 -7.10 -4.17
CA TYR A 367 -13.38 -7.26 -3.52
C TYR A 367 -13.36 -8.55 -2.70
N ASN A 368 -12.22 -9.25 -2.68
CA ASN A 368 -11.93 -10.38 -1.80
C ASN A 368 -11.13 -9.90 -0.57
N PHE A 369 -11.76 -9.10 0.29
CA PHE A 369 -11.17 -8.71 1.57
C PHE A 369 -11.05 -9.88 2.55
N GLN A 370 -11.82 -10.95 2.32
CA GLN A 370 -11.90 -12.07 3.24
C GLN A 370 -10.55 -12.80 3.40
N THR A 371 -9.72 -12.84 2.35
CA THR A 371 -8.42 -13.52 2.43
C THR A 371 -7.52 -12.86 3.47
N GLN A 372 -7.44 -11.52 3.49
CA GLN A 372 -6.64 -10.76 4.46
C GLN A 372 -7.28 -10.83 5.83
N PHE A 373 -8.61 -10.77 5.90
CA PHE A 373 -9.34 -10.93 7.15
C PHE A 373 -8.98 -12.25 7.86
N PHE A 374 -8.94 -13.38 7.13
CA PHE A 374 -8.54 -14.66 7.71
C PHE A 374 -7.04 -14.69 8.06
N ASP A 375 -6.15 -14.13 7.22
CA ASP A 375 -4.72 -13.98 7.57
C ASP A 375 -4.54 -13.22 8.89
N GLU A 376 -5.22 -12.09 9.05
CA GLU A 376 -5.16 -11.25 10.24
C GLU A 376 -5.78 -11.93 11.47
N CYS A 377 -6.90 -12.64 11.32
CA CYS A 377 -7.46 -13.46 12.40
C CYS A 377 -6.51 -14.59 12.82
N ILE A 378 -5.82 -15.25 11.89
CA ILE A 378 -4.83 -16.27 12.22
C ILE A 378 -3.66 -15.66 13.00
N ARG A 379 -3.18 -14.48 12.59
CA ARG A 379 -2.11 -13.77 13.31
C ARG A 379 -2.54 -13.41 14.74
N ASP A 380 -3.77 -12.95 14.94
CA ASP A 380 -4.31 -12.67 16.26
C ASP A 380 -4.49 -13.93 17.12
N TRP A 381 -4.93 -15.03 16.51
CA TRP A 381 -4.98 -16.33 17.17
C TRP A 381 -3.59 -16.81 17.61
N ARG A 382 -2.56 -16.66 16.77
CA ARG A 382 -1.17 -16.96 17.15
C ARG A 382 -0.67 -16.04 18.27
N ALA A 383 -1.09 -14.77 18.26
CA ALA A 383 -0.74 -13.78 19.26
C ALA A 383 -1.43 -13.94 20.62
N THR A 384 -2.52 -14.71 20.70
CA THR A 384 -3.30 -14.85 21.95
C THR A 384 -3.42 -16.28 22.44
N GLY A 385 -3.45 -17.27 21.55
CA GLY A 385 -3.82 -18.64 21.87
C GLY A 385 -5.24 -18.77 22.46
N ASN A 386 -6.13 -17.81 22.20
CA ASN A 386 -7.44 -17.74 22.82
C ASN A 386 -8.36 -18.90 22.35
N PRO A 387 -8.79 -19.81 23.26
CA PRO A 387 -9.60 -20.97 22.88
C PRO A 387 -10.99 -20.63 22.32
N SER A 388 -11.65 -19.58 22.82
CA SER A 388 -12.98 -19.21 22.34
C SER A 388 -12.92 -18.56 20.95
N PHE A 389 -11.84 -17.83 20.68
CA PHE A 389 -11.53 -17.31 19.36
C PHE A 389 -11.24 -18.45 18.37
N GLU A 390 -10.39 -19.41 18.77
CA GLU A 390 -10.06 -20.61 17.98
C GLU A 390 -11.30 -21.42 17.60
N GLN A 391 -12.19 -21.66 18.57
CA GLN A 391 -13.44 -22.41 18.35
C GLN A 391 -14.36 -21.76 17.32
N ARG A 392 -14.35 -20.42 17.22
CA ARG A 392 -15.11 -19.68 16.20
C ARG A 392 -14.38 -19.62 14.86
N LEU A 393 -13.06 -19.38 14.89
CA LEU A 393 -12.25 -19.19 13.69
C LEU A 393 -12.16 -20.46 12.85
N LEU A 394 -11.89 -21.62 13.46
CA LEU A 394 -11.66 -22.87 12.72
C LEU A 394 -12.77 -23.20 11.70
N PRO A 395 -14.07 -23.29 12.07
CA PRO A 395 -15.12 -23.62 11.10
C PRO A 395 -15.31 -22.54 10.03
N MET A 396 -15.03 -21.27 10.32
CA MET A 396 -15.05 -20.22 9.32
C MET A 396 -13.89 -20.34 8.33
N LEU A 397 -12.70 -20.68 8.84
CA LEU A 397 -11.48 -20.85 8.06
C LEU A 397 -11.58 -22.05 7.12
N GLU A 398 -12.16 -23.17 7.56
CA GLU A 398 -12.39 -24.34 6.72
C GLU A 398 -13.26 -24.00 5.49
N LEU A 399 -14.36 -23.28 5.70
CA LEU A 399 -15.22 -22.83 4.60
C LEU A 399 -14.51 -21.84 3.67
N HIS A 400 -13.64 -20.99 4.21
CA HIS A 400 -12.82 -20.09 3.40
C HIS A 400 -11.81 -20.85 2.54
N LEU A 401 -11.17 -21.88 3.08
CA LEU A 401 -10.24 -22.73 2.37
C LEU A 401 -10.91 -23.51 1.24
N ASP A 402 -12.12 -24.05 1.48
CA ASP A 402 -12.95 -24.69 0.46
C ASP A 402 -13.38 -23.72 -0.63
N TRP A 403 -13.74 -22.49 -0.24
CA TRP A 403 -14.08 -21.42 -1.16
C TRP A 403 -12.90 -21.02 -2.05
N CYS A 404 -11.71 -20.85 -1.47
CA CYS A 404 -10.49 -20.54 -2.22
C CYS A 404 -10.19 -21.63 -3.25
N LYS A 405 -10.27 -22.90 -2.83
CA LYS A 405 -10.05 -24.04 -3.72
C LYS A 405 -11.04 -24.04 -4.88
N ALA A 406 -12.33 -23.96 -4.58
CA ALA A 406 -13.37 -24.00 -5.60
C ALA A 406 -13.34 -22.79 -6.56
N CYS A 407 -12.90 -21.63 -6.11
CA CYS A 407 -12.87 -20.41 -6.92
C CYS A 407 -11.57 -20.27 -7.74
N PHE A 408 -10.43 -20.50 -7.11
CA PHE A 408 -9.12 -20.04 -7.59
C PHE A 408 -8.09 -21.15 -7.82
N ASP A 409 -8.36 -22.39 -7.42
CA ASP A 409 -7.56 -23.61 -7.71
C ASP A 409 -8.47 -24.79 -8.12
N PRO A 410 -9.36 -24.63 -9.13
CA PRO A 410 -10.31 -25.67 -9.51
C PRO A 410 -9.67 -26.84 -10.27
N ASP A 411 -8.46 -26.69 -10.80
CA ASP A 411 -7.66 -27.75 -11.40
C ASP A 411 -6.77 -28.48 -10.38
N ASP A 412 -6.80 -28.06 -9.12
CA ASP A 412 -6.09 -28.69 -8.00
C ASP A 412 -4.59 -28.87 -8.30
N ASP A 413 -3.95 -27.83 -8.81
CA ASP A 413 -2.49 -27.81 -9.00
C ASP A 413 -1.76 -27.23 -7.78
N GLY A 414 -2.50 -26.64 -6.84
CA GLY A 414 -1.98 -26.05 -5.61
C GLY A 414 -1.54 -24.60 -5.77
N LEU A 415 -1.89 -23.93 -6.86
CA LEU A 415 -1.67 -22.52 -7.09
C LEU A 415 -3.00 -21.78 -7.26
N TYR A 416 -3.06 -20.58 -6.71
CA TYR A 416 -4.31 -19.82 -6.58
C TYR A 416 -4.19 -18.47 -7.28
N GLU A 417 -5.22 -18.08 -8.02
CA GLU A 417 -5.35 -16.71 -8.58
C GLU A 417 -5.71 -15.69 -7.50
N SER A 418 -5.00 -14.56 -7.49
CA SER A 418 -5.41 -13.36 -6.76
C SER A 418 -6.62 -12.72 -7.42
N PHE A 419 -7.77 -12.77 -6.76
CA PHE A 419 -8.98 -12.09 -7.20
C PHE A 419 -9.20 -10.87 -6.32
N ASN A 420 -8.91 -9.66 -6.81
CA ASN A 420 -9.11 -8.40 -6.09
C ASN A 420 -8.86 -8.54 -4.59
N ASN A 421 -7.69 -9.04 -4.18
CA ASN A 421 -7.32 -9.42 -2.81
C ASN A 421 -6.04 -8.69 -2.36
N THR A 422 -5.70 -7.60 -3.04
CA THR A 422 -4.55 -6.75 -2.77
C THR A 422 -5.04 -5.34 -2.88
N TRP A 423 -4.41 -4.40 -2.18
CA TRP A 423 -4.92 -3.05 -2.20
C TRP A 423 -4.86 -2.37 -3.59
N PRO A 424 -3.78 -2.50 -4.40
CA PRO A 424 -3.82 -2.11 -5.80
C PRO A 424 -4.49 -3.22 -6.62
N SER A 425 -5.82 -3.20 -6.74
CA SER A 425 -6.58 -4.18 -7.53
C SER A 425 -7.52 -3.57 -8.57
N ASP A 426 -7.70 -2.24 -8.55
CA ASP A 426 -8.73 -1.57 -9.34
C ASP A 426 -8.45 -1.56 -10.85
N SER A 427 -7.23 -1.86 -11.28
CA SER A 427 -6.89 -1.89 -12.72
C SER A 427 -5.98 -3.08 -13.06
N VAL A 428 -6.03 -4.13 -12.24
CA VAL A 428 -5.17 -5.32 -12.31
C VAL A 428 -6.05 -6.56 -12.28
N TRP A 429 -5.70 -7.58 -13.07
CA TRP A 429 -6.38 -8.87 -13.12
C TRP A 429 -5.45 -9.94 -13.70
N PHE A 430 -5.74 -11.22 -13.45
CA PHE A 430 -4.84 -12.30 -13.90
C PHE A 430 -5.50 -13.30 -14.87
N ASN A 431 -6.79 -13.14 -15.16
CA ASN A 431 -7.53 -13.93 -16.15
C ASN A 431 -7.32 -15.45 -15.98
N GLY A 432 -7.45 -15.95 -14.75
CA GLY A 432 -7.22 -17.35 -14.39
C GLY A 432 -5.80 -17.66 -13.92
N GLY A 433 -4.86 -16.74 -14.13
CA GLY A 433 -3.45 -16.94 -13.83
C GLY A 433 -3.17 -17.03 -12.33
N ALA A 434 -2.41 -18.04 -11.93
CA ALA A 434 -2.10 -18.27 -10.54
C ALA A 434 -0.96 -17.36 -10.07
N THR A 435 -1.03 -16.92 -8.81
CA THR A 435 -0.21 -15.83 -8.24
C THR A 435 0.50 -16.26 -6.95
N PRO A 436 1.67 -15.69 -6.63
CA PRO A 436 2.35 -16.01 -5.39
C PRO A 436 1.58 -15.58 -4.14
N GLU A 437 0.96 -14.40 -4.15
CA GLU A 437 0.36 -13.84 -2.94
C GLU A 437 -0.92 -14.56 -2.48
N GLN A 438 -1.87 -14.90 -3.37
CA GLN A 438 -3.03 -15.72 -2.97
C GLN A 438 -2.59 -17.12 -2.52
N SER A 439 -1.66 -17.75 -3.25
CA SER A 439 -1.13 -19.06 -2.89
C SER A 439 -0.47 -19.03 -1.50
N ALA A 440 0.24 -17.94 -1.18
CA ALA A 440 0.86 -17.74 0.12
C ALA A 440 -0.14 -17.57 1.27
N TYR A 441 -1.23 -16.82 1.07
CA TYR A 441 -2.29 -16.73 2.07
C TYR A 441 -2.94 -18.09 2.34
N VAL A 442 -3.24 -18.87 1.29
CA VAL A 442 -3.84 -20.20 1.44
C VAL A 442 -2.87 -21.17 2.12
N HIS A 443 -1.57 -21.12 1.80
CA HIS A 443 -0.56 -21.90 2.52
C HIS A 443 -0.57 -21.62 4.03
N TYR A 444 -0.53 -20.33 4.40
CA TYR A 444 -0.52 -19.93 5.81
C TYR A 444 -1.81 -20.33 6.53
N ALA A 445 -2.95 -20.20 5.86
CA ALA A 445 -4.25 -20.65 6.34
C ALA A 445 -4.32 -22.17 6.56
N ARG A 446 -3.81 -22.98 5.62
CA ARG A 446 -3.72 -24.45 5.76
C ARG A 446 -2.83 -24.84 6.95
N ARG A 447 -1.69 -24.17 7.14
CA ARG A 447 -0.82 -24.38 8.32
C ARG A 447 -1.55 -24.08 9.63
N ALA A 448 -2.30 -22.99 9.70
CA ALA A 448 -3.08 -22.64 10.89
C ALA A 448 -4.22 -23.62 11.16
N ALA A 449 -4.96 -24.02 10.11
CA ALA A 449 -6.01 -25.04 10.23
C ALA A 449 -5.43 -26.37 10.73
N ALA A 450 -4.25 -26.78 10.23
CA ALA A 450 -3.57 -27.97 10.73
C ALA A 450 -3.25 -27.89 12.24
N ASP A 451 -2.69 -26.76 12.69
CA ASP A 451 -2.38 -26.54 14.11
C ASP A 451 -3.66 -26.62 14.97
N MET A 452 -4.75 -25.94 14.55
CA MET A 452 -6.05 -25.96 15.25
C MET A 452 -6.67 -27.37 15.28
N ARG A 453 -6.61 -28.12 14.17
CA ARG A 453 -7.10 -29.50 14.10
C ARG A 453 -6.31 -30.43 14.99
N CYS A 454 -4.99 -30.31 14.99
CA CYS A 454 -4.12 -31.09 15.86
C CYS A 454 -4.45 -30.82 17.34
N ARG A 455 -4.70 -29.55 17.71
CA ARG A 455 -5.10 -29.16 19.07
C ARG A 455 -6.49 -29.66 19.45
N ALA A 456 -7.41 -29.77 18.49
CA ALA A 456 -8.71 -30.41 18.67
C ALA A 456 -8.64 -31.95 18.77
N GLY A 457 -7.46 -32.56 18.61
CA GLY A 457 -7.25 -34.02 18.61
C GLY A 457 -7.54 -34.68 17.25
N ASP A 458 -7.77 -33.90 16.21
CA ASP A 458 -8.10 -34.34 14.85
C ASP A 458 -6.84 -34.44 13.98
N HIS A 459 -5.96 -35.37 14.34
CA HIS A 459 -4.64 -35.49 13.72
C HIS A 459 -4.68 -35.90 12.23
N ALA A 460 -5.76 -36.54 11.78
CA ALA A 460 -5.92 -36.94 10.38
C ALA A 460 -6.18 -35.72 9.49
N GLU A 461 -7.15 -34.88 9.84
CA GLU A 461 -7.43 -33.62 9.16
C GLU A 461 -6.23 -32.65 9.24
N ALA A 462 -5.54 -32.63 10.38
CA ALA A 462 -4.31 -31.86 10.53
C ALA A 462 -3.24 -32.28 9.50
N ALA A 463 -3.04 -33.59 9.32
CA ALA A 463 -2.08 -34.11 8.35
C ALA A 463 -2.49 -33.80 6.90
N GLU A 464 -3.78 -33.80 6.58
CA GLU A 464 -4.28 -33.40 5.27
C GLU A 464 -4.00 -31.92 4.97
N HIS A 465 -4.32 -31.03 5.91
CA HIS A 465 -4.00 -29.61 5.76
C HIS A 465 -2.50 -29.35 5.60
N LEU A 466 -1.65 -30.08 6.33
CA LEU A 466 -0.19 -30.01 6.15
C LEU A 466 0.24 -30.48 4.76
N ALA A 467 -0.33 -31.58 4.25
CA ALA A 467 -0.04 -32.08 2.92
C ALA A 467 -0.46 -31.07 1.82
N GLN A 468 -1.60 -30.40 1.99
CA GLN A 468 -2.03 -29.33 1.08
C GLN A 468 -1.11 -28.11 1.15
N ALA A 469 -0.68 -27.70 2.35
CA ALA A 469 0.32 -26.63 2.50
C ALA A 469 1.64 -27.00 1.80
N ASP A 470 2.15 -28.22 1.98
CA ASP A 470 3.36 -28.68 1.30
C ASP A 470 3.20 -28.75 -0.22
N LYS A 471 2.02 -29.16 -0.72
CA LYS A 471 1.69 -29.12 -2.15
C LYS A 471 1.79 -27.70 -2.71
N ILE A 472 1.20 -26.72 -2.03
CA ILE A 472 1.26 -25.31 -2.43
C ILE A 472 2.72 -24.84 -2.47
N ARG A 473 3.50 -25.10 -1.41
CA ARG A 473 4.92 -24.71 -1.36
C ARG A 473 5.73 -25.33 -2.50
N GLN A 474 5.51 -26.59 -2.83
CA GLN A 474 6.18 -27.27 -3.93
C GLN A 474 5.78 -26.66 -5.28
N ALA A 475 4.48 -26.43 -5.51
CA ALA A 475 3.97 -25.84 -6.73
C ALA A 475 4.51 -24.42 -6.93
N MET A 476 4.53 -23.59 -5.88
CA MET A 476 5.09 -22.23 -5.94
C MET A 476 6.57 -22.24 -6.33
N ASN A 477 7.37 -23.14 -5.74
CA ASN A 477 8.79 -23.27 -6.09
C ASN A 477 9.00 -23.80 -7.52
N ALA A 478 8.10 -24.63 -8.04
CA ALA A 478 8.23 -25.21 -9.37
C ALA A 478 7.77 -24.28 -10.49
N ALA A 479 6.71 -23.50 -10.27
CA ALA A 479 6.04 -22.73 -11.32
C ALA A 479 6.24 -21.21 -11.21
N LEU A 480 6.38 -20.68 -9.99
CA LEU A 480 6.39 -19.23 -9.73
C LEU A 480 7.75 -18.71 -9.25
N TRP A 481 8.62 -19.56 -8.69
CA TRP A 481 9.99 -19.16 -8.33
C TRP A 481 10.93 -19.23 -9.53
N LEU A 482 11.35 -18.06 -10.03
CA LEU A 482 12.31 -17.93 -11.13
C LEU A 482 13.74 -18.04 -10.57
N SER A 483 14.17 -19.26 -10.29
CA SER A 483 15.46 -19.55 -9.61
C SER A 483 16.69 -18.97 -10.29
N ASP A 484 16.63 -18.81 -11.62
CA ASP A 484 17.65 -18.21 -12.47
C ASP A 484 17.70 -16.67 -12.40
N LYS A 485 16.65 -16.05 -11.86
CA LYS A 485 16.54 -14.60 -11.61
C LYS A 485 16.56 -14.25 -10.13
N GLY A 486 16.27 -15.22 -9.25
CA GLY A 486 16.18 -15.00 -7.82
C GLY A 486 14.95 -14.18 -7.41
N GLN A 487 13.79 -14.45 -7.98
CA GLN A 487 12.54 -13.72 -7.70
C GLN A 487 11.33 -14.62 -7.91
N PHE A 488 10.18 -14.25 -7.34
CA PHE A 488 8.90 -14.79 -7.79
C PHE A 488 8.42 -14.08 -9.07
N ALA A 489 7.76 -14.82 -9.95
CA ALA A 489 6.96 -14.27 -11.05
C ALA A 489 5.76 -13.49 -10.52
N SER A 490 5.21 -12.57 -11.30
CA SER A 490 3.95 -11.88 -11.01
C SER A 490 2.79 -12.87 -10.95
N PHE A 491 2.67 -13.69 -12.00
CA PHE A 491 1.70 -14.76 -12.13
C PHE A 491 2.15 -15.73 -13.22
N ILE A 492 1.50 -16.89 -13.30
CA ILE A 492 1.63 -17.84 -14.41
C ILE A 492 0.32 -17.91 -15.19
N GLU A 493 0.41 -17.83 -16.52
CA GLU A 493 -0.79 -17.89 -17.38
C GLU A 493 -1.48 -19.26 -17.25
N GLN A 494 -2.80 -19.28 -17.03
CA GLN A 494 -3.57 -20.55 -17.08
C GLN A 494 -3.78 -21.04 -18.52
N GLY A 495 -4.12 -20.10 -19.41
CA GLY A 495 -4.31 -20.31 -20.85
C GLY A 495 -3.06 -20.01 -21.69
N GLY A 496 -3.20 -20.06 -23.01
CA GLY A 496 -2.11 -19.72 -23.94
C GLY A 496 -0.90 -20.64 -23.82
N HIS A 497 0.29 -20.07 -23.61
CA HIS A 497 1.56 -20.81 -23.53
C HIS A 497 2.00 -21.12 -22.10
N ARG A 498 1.18 -20.81 -21.08
CA ARG A 498 1.49 -21.04 -19.66
C ARG A 498 2.82 -20.44 -19.21
N ARG A 499 3.08 -19.20 -19.63
CA ARG A 499 4.33 -18.52 -19.31
C ARG A 499 4.25 -17.85 -17.94
N ALA A 500 5.38 -17.84 -17.25
CA ALA A 500 5.56 -17.04 -16.04
C ALA A 500 5.87 -15.59 -16.44
N HIS A 501 5.14 -14.64 -15.86
CA HIS A 501 5.36 -13.21 -16.04
C HIS A 501 6.41 -12.74 -15.06
N ASP A 502 7.58 -12.31 -15.53
CA ASP A 502 8.73 -12.02 -14.69
C ASP A 502 8.81 -10.55 -14.20
N ASP A 503 7.94 -9.66 -14.68
CA ASP A 503 7.78 -8.29 -14.16
C ASP A 503 6.79 -8.28 -12.99
N ALA A 504 7.25 -8.84 -11.87
CA ALA A 504 6.48 -8.94 -10.65
C ALA A 504 6.35 -7.60 -9.93
N TRP A 505 5.19 -7.34 -9.35
CA TRP A 505 5.02 -6.28 -8.36
C TRP A 505 5.48 -6.72 -6.96
N VAL A 506 5.49 -5.78 -6.01
CA VAL A 506 6.03 -6.01 -4.65
C VAL A 506 5.29 -7.10 -3.86
N TYR A 507 3.98 -7.27 -4.02
CA TYR A 507 3.18 -8.27 -3.29
C TYR A 507 3.63 -9.71 -3.55
N ALA A 508 3.97 -10.01 -4.79
CA ALA A 508 4.50 -11.31 -5.20
C ALA A 508 5.80 -11.68 -4.47
N GLN A 509 6.53 -10.69 -3.93
CA GLN A 509 7.79 -10.91 -3.23
C GLN A 509 7.61 -10.99 -1.71
N HIS A 510 6.95 -10.01 -1.08
CA HIS A 510 6.91 -9.94 0.38
C HIS A 510 5.88 -10.87 1.03
N VAL A 511 4.73 -11.13 0.38
CA VAL A 511 3.67 -11.98 0.97
C VAL A 511 4.13 -13.42 1.18
N PRO A 512 4.85 -14.09 0.25
CA PRO A 512 5.45 -15.40 0.52
C PRO A 512 6.41 -15.41 1.72
N ILE A 513 7.15 -14.31 1.95
CA ILE A 513 8.03 -14.17 3.11
C ILE A 513 7.20 -14.07 4.40
N GLU A 514 6.16 -13.25 4.41
CA GLU A 514 5.23 -13.09 5.55
C GLU A 514 4.47 -14.37 5.91
N ALA A 515 4.19 -15.22 4.91
CA ALA A 515 3.54 -16.51 5.07
C ALA A 515 4.50 -17.64 5.53
N GLY A 516 5.81 -17.33 5.67
CA GLY A 516 6.83 -18.30 6.05
C GLY A 516 7.13 -19.36 4.99
N LEU A 517 6.90 -19.06 3.70
CA LEU A 517 7.09 -19.99 2.58
C LEU A 517 8.53 -20.04 2.06
N THR A 518 9.28 -18.96 2.27
CA THR A 518 10.59 -18.77 1.65
C THR A 518 11.72 -19.27 2.55
N THR A 519 12.77 -19.83 1.93
CA THR A 519 14.08 -19.96 2.60
C THR A 519 14.74 -18.58 2.78
N PRO A 520 15.71 -18.43 3.71
CA PRO A 520 16.43 -17.15 3.87
C PRO A 520 17.09 -16.64 2.58
N GLN A 521 17.65 -17.54 1.77
CA GLN A 521 18.26 -17.19 0.49
C GLN A 521 17.22 -16.65 -0.50
N GLN A 522 16.06 -17.32 -0.62
CA GLN A 522 14.95 -16.82 -1.44
C GLN A 522 14.46 -15.47 -0.94
N THR A 523 14.38 -15.26 0.38
CA THR A 523 14.05 -13.96 0.96
C THR A 523 15.02 -12.88 0.50
N TRP A 524 16.33 -13.07 0.66
CA TRP A 524 17.31 -12.05 0.26
C TRP A 524 17.30 -11.77 -1.25
N GLN A 525 17.09 -12.81 -2.07
CA GLN A 525 16.97 -12.68 -3.52
C GLN A 525 15.69 -11.92 -3.93
N ALA A 526 14.53 -12.32 -3.39
CA ALA A 526 13.24 -11.66 -3.65
C ALA A 526 13.24 -10.20 -3.18
N MET A 527 13.89 -9.91 -2.05
CA MET A 527 14.05 -8.53 -1.59
C MET A 527 15.04 -7.75 -2.46
N TYR A 528 16.12 -8.37 -2.95
CA TYR A 528 17.05 -7.73 -3.89
C TYR A 528 16.36 -7.37 -5.22
N TYR A 529 15.43 -8.21 -5.72
CA TYR A 529 14.60 -7.87 -6.88
C TYR A 529 13.97 -6.48 -6.75
N THR A 530 13.36 -6.19 -5.60
CA THR A 530 12.70 -4.92 -5.36
C THR A 530 13.65 -3.71 -5.38
N GLU A 531 14.97 -3.89 -5.30
CA GLU A 531 15.93 -2.79 -5.35
C GLU A 531 16.31 -2.34 -6.75
N TRP A 532 16.39 -3.27 -7.70
CA TRP A 532 16.79 -2.95 -9.07
C TRP A 532 15.58 -2.89 -10.00
N ALA A 533 14.54 -3.69 -9.71
CA ALA A 533 13.37 -3.77 -10.55
C ALA A 533 12.40 -2.63 -10.28
N MET A 534 12.24 -2.15 -9.05
CA MET A 534 11.28 -1.08 -8.75
C MET A 534 11.94 0.30 -8.82
N GLU A 535 11.22 1.30 -9.34
CA GLU A 535 11.70 2.68 -9.34
C GLU A 535 11.88 3.18 -7.89
N ARG A 536 13.07 3.71 -7.58
CA ARG A 536 13.46 4.12 -6.22
C ARG A 536 13.47 5.63 -6.05
N PHE A 537 12.95 6.07 -4.92
CA PHE A 537 12.86 7.47 -4.51
C PHE A 537 13.67 7.68 -3.24
N ILE A 538 14.93 8.11 -3.40
CA ILE A 538 15.80 8.47 -2.27
C ILE A 538 15.36 9.85 -1.76
N LEU A 539 15.00 9.93 -0.48
CA LEU A 539 14.43 11.14 0.09
C LEU A 539 15.53 12.08 0.61
N PRO A 540 15.39 13.41 0.45
CA PRO A 540 16.43 14.38 0.82
C PRO A 540 16.70 14.44 2.33
N TYR A 541 15.77 13.97 3.15
CA TYR A 541 15.85 13.87 4.62
C TYR A 541 16.17 12.43 5.12
N GLY A 542 16.56 11.55 4.20
CA GLY A 542 16.99 10.18 4.46
C GLY A 542 15.88 9.14 4.42
N GLY A 543 16.29 7.90 4.14
CA GLY A 543 15.39 6.80 3.80
C GLY A 543 14.96 6.84 2.33
N GLU A 544 14.11 5.91 1.94
CA GLU A 544 13.61 5.79 0.57
C GLU A 544 12.19 5.25 0.51
N MET A 545 11.59 5.35 -0.68
CA MET A 545 10.37 4.64 -1.06
C MET A 545 10.53 4.04 -2.47
N ARG A 546 9.65 3.11 -2.84
CA ARG A 546 9.64 2.46 -4.16
C ARG A 546 8.24 2.35 -4.75
N GLN A 547 8.16 2.40 -6.07
CA GLN A 547 6.94 2.10 -6.84
C GLN A 547 6.54 0.62 -6.65
N THR A 548 5.24 0.34 -6.73
CA THR A 548 4.72 -1.02 -6.50
C THR A 548 4.96 -1.98 -7.66
N SER A 549 5.07 -1.47 -8.88
CA SER A 549 5.31 -2.26 -10.10
C SER A 549 6.01 -1.41 -11.17
N ASN A 550 6.32 -2.02 -12.32
CA ASN A 550 6.79 -1.33 -13.52
C ASN A 550 5.77 -1.27 -14.65
N TRP A 551 4.54 -1.67 -14.39
CA TRP A 551 3.51 -1.79 -15.40
C TRP A 551 3.10 -0.40 -15.92
N VAL A 552 2.95 -0.27 -17.24
CA VAL A 552 2.64 1.01 -17.88
C VAL A 552 1.56 0.86 -18.96
N PRO A 553 0.78 1.91 -19.26
CA PRO A 553 0.89 3.29 -18.77
C PRO A 553 0.63 3.44 -17.28
N GLY A 554 1.38 4.33 -16.60
CA GLY A 554 1.14 4.61 -15.19
C GLY A 554 -0.31 5.05 -14.95
N LYS A 555 -1.00 4.38 -14.02
CA LYS A 555 -2.40 4.61 -13.67
C LYS A 555 -2.67 4.15 -12.22
N TRP A 556 -3.76 4.66 -11.64
CA TRP A 556 -4.35 4.17 -10.38
C TRP A 556 -4.38 2.64 -10.33
N SER A 557 -3.90 2.06 -9.22
CA SER A 557 -3.78 0.62 -9.00
C SER A 557 -2.90 -0.16 -9.99
N VAL A 558 -2.17 0.48 -10.91
CA VAL A 558 -1.22 -0.19 -11.82
C VAL A 558 0.21 0.01 -11.33
N ARG A 559 0.63 1.26 -11.15
CA ARG A 559 2.01 1.64 -10.83
C ARG A 559 2.00 2.88 -9.96
N GLU A 560 1.94 2.69 -8.65
CA GLU A 560 1.72 3.77 -7.70
C GLU A 560 2.76 3.75 -6.57
N LEU A 561 3.10 4.95 -6.09
CA LEU A 561 4.01 5.11 -4.97
C LEU A 561 3.23 5.04 -3.65
N TYR A 562 3.01 3.82 -3.18
CA TYR A 562 2.10 3.59 -2.08
C TYR A 562 2.77 3.17 -0.76
N HIS A 563 2.31 3.79 0.32
CA HIS A 563 2.99 3.72 1.62
C HIS A 563 2.76 2.40 2.36
N GLY A 564 1.55 1.85 2.35
CA GLY A 564 1.24 0.55 2.98
C GLY A 564 2.11 -0.58 2.41
N ASP A 565 2.29 -0.57 1.08
CA ASP A 565 3.12 -1.53 0.36
C ASP A 565 4.61 -1.37 0.68
N ASN A 566 5.08 -0.13 0.86
CA ASN A 566 6.46 0.12 1.30
C ASN A 566 6.68 -0.32 2.76
N PHE A 567 5.69 -0.17 3.65
CA PHE A 567 5.77 -0.72 5.01
C PHE A 567 5.75 -2.26 5.01
N ALA A 568 4.93 -2.88 4.16
CA ALA A 568 4.91 -4.33 3.99
C ALA A 568 6.24 -4.87 3.42
N MET A 569 6.82 -4.17 2.45
CA MET A 569 8.15 -4.47 1.92
C MET A 569 9.24 -4.30 3.00
N ALA A 570 9.14 -3.27 3.86
CA ALA A 570 10.03 -3.12 5.01
C ALA A 570 9.92 -4.29 5.99
N LEU A 571 8.70 -4.77 6.26
CA LEU A 571 8.47 -6.00 7.03
C LEU A 571 9.19 -7.20 6.38
N GLY A 572 9.08 -7.38 5.07
CA GLY A 572 9.81 -8.42 4.32
C GLY A 572 11.32 -8.40 4.56
N TYR A 573 11.96 -7.22 4.48
CA TYR A 573 13.39 -7.06 4.81
C TYR A 573 13.70 -7.43 6.26
N PHE A 574 12.87 -7.01 7.22
CA PHE A 574 13.08 -7.35 8.63
C PHE A 574 12.92 -8.85 8.91
N LEU A 575 11.95 -9.51 8.28
CA LEU A 575 11.78 -10.97 8.36
C LEU A 575 13.01 -11.71 7.81
N GLY A 576 13.67 -11.16 6.78
CA GLY A 576 14.95 -11.63 6.24
C GLY A 576 16.19 -11.27 7.06
N GLY A 577 16.05 -10.54 8.18
CA GLY A 577 17.16 -10.06 9.01
C GLY A 577 18.01 -8.94 8.38
N GLN A 578 17.50 -8.29 7.33
CA GLN A 578 18.15 -7.17 6.64
C GLN A 578 17.74 -5.83 7.29
N GLY A 579 18.11 -5.64 8.55
CA GLY A 579 17.63 -4.52 9.38
C GLY A 579 17.93 -3.12 8.84
N ASP A 580 19.08 -2.93 8.18
CA ASP A 580 19.46 -1.64 7.59
C ASP A 580 18.56 -1.26 6.40
N ASP A 581 18.28 -2.22 5.52
CA ASP A 581 17.42 -2.02 4.34
C ASP A 581 15.95 -1.83 4.74
N GLY A 582 15.45 -2.66 5.67
CA GLY A 582 14.10 -2.53 6.22
C GLY A 582 13.90 -1.18 6.91
N TRP A 583 14.90 -0.69 7.64
CA TRP A 583 14.84 0.62 8.28
C TRP A 583 14.88 1.77 7.29
N ASN A 584 15.65 1.69 6.21
CA ASN A 584 15.67 2.73 5.18
C ASN A 584 14.30 2.94 4.55
N LEU A 585 13.56 1.86 4.26
CA LEU A 585 12.20 1.92 3.75
C LEU A 585 11.18 2.36 4.80
N LEU A 586 11.22 1.77 6.01
CA LEU A 586 10.31 2.14 7.10
C LEU A 586 10.44 3.62 7.45
N ARG A 587 11.69 4.10 7.63
CA ARG A 587 12.00 5.48 7.99
C ARG A 587 11.61 6.44 6.87
N GLY A 588 11.99 6.17 5.62
CA GLY A 588 11.66 7.04 4.50
C GLY A 588 10.15 7.20 4.33
N THR A 589 9.42 6.08 4.33
CA THR A 589 7.95 6.03 4.23
C THR A 589 7.27 6.75 5.39
N MET A 590 7.74 6.54 6.63
CA MET A 590 7.23 7.23 7.83
C MET A 590 7.47 8.73 7.76
N LEU A 591 8.68 9.17 7.39
CA LEU A 591 9.00 10.61 7.31
C LEU A 591 8.13 11.30 6.25
N GLN A 592 7.97 10.68 5.07
CA GLN A 592 7.09 11.20 4.03
C GLN A 592 5.64 11.35 4.50
N THR A 593 5.09 10.36 5.20
CA THR A 593 3.65 10.32 5.57
C THR A 593 3.31 11.06 6.85
N MET A 594 4.26 11.19 7.79
CA MET A 594 3.98 11.77 9.10
C MET A 594 4.60 13.16 9.30
N TYR A 595 5.67 13.47 8.56
CA TYR A 595 6.45 14.70 8.73
C TYR A 595 6.60 15.53 7.45
N GLY A 596 6.22 14.96 6.31
CA GLY A 596 5.89 15.64 5.06
C GLY A 596 7.09 15.98 4.16
N ASP A 597 6.86 15.88 2.86
CA ASP A 597 7.56 16.65 1.82
C ASP A 597 6.48 17.39 1.00
N PRO A 598 6.49 18.74 0.91
CA PRO A 598 5.57 19.47 0.04
C PRO A 598 5.93 19.39 -1.45
N GLN A 599 7.09 18.83 -1.82
CA GLN A 599 7.54 18.79 -3.21
C GLN A 599 6.84 17.68 -4.02
N PRO A 600 6.40 17.99 -5.26
CA PRO A 600 5.96 16.97 -6.20
C PRO A 600 7.10 16.01 -6.52
N LYS A 601 6.84 14.70 -6.51
CA LYS A 601 7.83 13.69 -6.89
C LYS A 601 7.77 13.40 -8.39
N SER A 602 8.89 13.00 -8.99
CA SER A 602 8.88 12.28 -10.28
C SER A 602 8.21 10.91 -10.10
N GLY A 603 7.80 10.26 -11.20
CA GLY A 603 7.05 8.99 -11.15
C GLY A 603 5.53 9.17 -11.22
N PHE A 604 4.80 8.06 -11.36
CA PHE A 604 3.33 8.12 -11.37
C PHE A 604 2.79 8.28 -9.95
N HIS A 605 1.92 9.28 -9.81
CA HIS A 605 1.08 9.51 -8.65
C HIS A 605 -0.31 9.92 -9.19
N PHE A 606 -1.40 9.27 -8.75
CA PHE A 606 -2.74 9.62 -9.19
C PHE A 606 -3.26 10.95 -8.60
N PRO A 607 -3.39 12.01 -9.42
CA PRO A 607 -3.85 13.32 -8.93
C PRO A 607 -5.36 13.34 -8.60
N GLY A 608 -6.06 12.22 -8.80
CA GLY A 608 -7.52 12.10 -8.81
C GLY A 608 -8.17 11.71 -7.49
N GLY A 609 -7.55 11.98 -6.34
CA GLY A 609 -8.18 11.87 -5.01
C GLY A 609 -9.50 12.65 -4.85
N GLN A 610 -9.95 13.38 -5.88
CA GLN A 610 -11.22 14.11 -5.95
C GLN A 610 -12.41 13.31 -6.49
N ARG A 611 -12.25 12.09 -7.04
CA ARG A 611 -13.39 11.37 -7.66
C ARG A 611 -14.48 10.95 -6.66
N SER A 612 -14.20 10.89 -5.35
CA SER A 612 -15.19 10.55 -4.31
C SER A 612 -16.01 11.76 -3.80
N GLY A 613 -15.86 12.95 -4.41
CA GLY A 613 -16.55 14.16 -3.98
C GLY A 613 -16.04 14.74 -2.64
N SER A 614 -15.01 14.15 -2.04
CA SER A 614 -14.31 14.68 -0.86
C SER A 614 -12.82 14.85 -1.19
N PRO A 615 -12.20 16.02 -0.94
CA PRO A 615 -10.76 16.17 -1.13
C PRO A 615 -9.99 15.32 -0.11
N ASN A 616 -9.00 14.55 -0.58
CA ASN A 616 -8.06 13.85 0.29
C ASN A 616 -7.37 14.84 1.25
N ILE A 617 -7.43 14.56 2.54
CA ILE A 617 -6.89 15.43 3.58
C ILE A 617 -5.43 15.05 3.84
N ARG A 618 -4.50 16.01 3.77
CA ARG A 618 -3.12 15.85 4.29
C ARG A 618 -3.21 15.69 5.82
N SER A 619 -2.98 14.52 6.41
CA SER A 619 -3.04 14.34 7.87
C SER A 619 -1.75 13.80 8.52
N PRO A 620 -0.68 14.60 8.55
CA PRO A 620 0.56 14.25 9.24
C PRO A 620 0.31 13.79 10.69
N GLY A 621 0.95 12.70 11.11
CA GLY A 621 0.70 12.03 12.39
C GLY A 621 -0.36 10.91 12.37
N GLY A 622 -1.15 10.81 11.30
CA GLY A 622 -2.07 9.69 11.05
C GLY A 622 -1.56 8.71 9.98
N LEU A 623 -0.26 8.72 9.66
CA LEU A 623 0.34 7.94 8.56
C LEU A 623 -0.41 8.16 7.23
N SER A 624 -0.50 9.42 6.77
CA SER A 624 -1.31 9.77 5.61
C SER A 624 -0.53 10.58 4.58
N HIS A 625 -1.04 10.61 3.35
CA HIS A 625 -0.49 11.39 2.26
C HIS A 625 -1.64 11.98 1.44
N PRO A 626 -1.53 13.19 0.85
CA PRO A 626 -2.57 13.74 -0.03
C PRO A 626 -2.98 12.76 -1.16
N ASP A 627 -2.07 11.86 -1.49
CA ASP A 627 -2.17 10.88 -2.56
C ASP A 627 -2.71 9.51 -2.12
N CYS A 628 -2.69 9.25 -0.81
CA CYS A 628 -3.15 7.99 -0.20
C CYS A 628 -4.27 8.20 0.83
N ALA A 629 -4.74 9.44 0.98
CA ALA A 629 -5.73 9.89 1.93
C ALA A 629 -5.46 9.40 3.38
N ILE A 630 -6.45 9.58 4.24
CA ILE A 630 -6.59 8.93 5.56
C ILE A 630 -7.55 7.72 5.45
N ASP A 631 -7.80 7.24 4.23
CA ASP A 631 -8.99 6.44 3.89
C ASP A 631 -8.72 4.95 3.77
N PHE A 632 -7.48 4.49 3.94
CA PHE A 632 -7.16 3.07 3.97
C PHE A 632 -6.35 2.71 5.20
N SER A 633 -6.91 1.81 6.02
CA SER A 633 -6.32 1.37 7.28
C SER A 633 -5.00 0.61 7.10
N ASP A 634 -4.79 -0.02 5.94
CA ASP A 634 -3.54 -0.69 5.49
C ASP A 634 -2.28 0.08 5.89
N LEU A 635 -2.22 1.39 5.59
CA LEU A 635 -1.03 2.20 5.85
C LEU A 635 -0.65 2.19 7.33
N SER A 636 -1.66 2.34 8.20
CA SER A 636 -1.45 2.33 9.64
C SER A 636 -1.11 0.94 10.15
N THR A 637 -1.80 -0.10 9.66
CA THR A 637 -1.60 -1.46 10.15
C THR A 637 -0.24 -2.02 9.75
N MET A 638 0.22 -1.80 8.51
CA MET A 638 1.50 -2.29 8.04
C MET A 638 2.68 -1.55 8.69
N PHE A 639 2.54 -0.27 9.03
CA PHE A 639 3.51 0.41 9.89
C PHE A 639 3.63 -0.25 11.27
N CYS A 640 2.49 -0.60 11.89
CA CYS A 640 2.47 -1.27 13.20
C CYS A 640 3.11 -2.65 13.13
N ARG A 641 2.78 -3.45 12.12
CA ARG A 641 3.37 -4.79 11.91
C ARG A 641 4.86 -4.71 11.61
N ALA A 642 5.29 -3.83 10.70
CA ALA A 642 6.71 -3.60 10.42
C ALA A 642 7.49 -3.17 11.67
N THR A 643 6.87 -2.39 12.56
CA THR A 643 7.45 -1.99 13.84
C THR A 643 7.56 -3.16 14.82
N VAL A 644 6.46 -3.86 15.11
CA VAL A 644 6.40 -4.87 16.17
C VAL A 644 6.94 -6.23 15.73
N GLU A 645 6.45 -6.77 14.61
CA GLU A 645 6.83 -8.09 14.08
C GLU A 645 8.19 -8.04 13.35
N GLY A 646 8.46 -6.91 12.69
CA GLY A 646 9.67 -6.68 11.90
C GLY A 646 10.84 -6.19 12.74
N LEU A 647 10.87 -4.89 13.04
CA LEU A 647 11.98 -4.19 13.67
C LEU A 647 12.28 -4.72 15.09
N PHE A 648 11.28 -4.77 15.96
CA PHE A 648 11.44 -5.32 17.32
C PHE A 648 11.33 -6.85 17.37
N GLY A 649 10.85 -7.48 16.30
CA GLY A 649 10.95 -8.93 16.11
C GLY A 649 10.06 -9.77 17.02
N TYR A 650 8.99 -9.22 17.60
CA TYR A 650 8.06 -9.98 18.43
C TYR A 650 7.09 -10.78 17.57
N ARG A 651 7.25 -12.12 17.58
CA ARG A 651 6.51 -13.07 16.74
C ARG A 651 5.96 -14.19 17.62
N PRO A 652 4.83 -13.96 18.31
CA PRO A 652 4.20 -14.95 19.17
C PRO A 652 3.52 -16.07 18.38
N ASP A 653 3.55 -17.27 18.95
CA ASP A 653 2.78 -18.46 18.56
C ASP A 653 2.35 -19.21 19.82
N TYR A 654 1.52 -18.53 20.63
CA TYR A 654 1.02 -19.07 21.90
C TYR A 654 0.25 -20.40 21.78
N PRO A 655 -0.51 -20.69 20.70
CA PRO A 655 -1.08 -22.02 20.49
C PRO A 655 -0.04 -23.16 20.55
N ASN A 656 1.21 -22.87 20.17
CA ASN A 656 2.34 -23.82 20.20
C ASN A 656 3.32 -23.53 21.35
N ASN A 657 2.92 -22.73 22.35
CA ASN A 657 3.74 -22.35 23.51
C ASN A 657 5.10 -21.74 23.13
N LEU A 658 5.15 -20.95 22.05
CA LEU A 658 6.38 -20.33 21.55
C LEU A 658 6.21 -18.82 21.38
N VAL A 659 7.23 -18.06 21.78
CA VAL A 659 7.40 -16.67 21.37
C VAL A 659 8.80 -16.54 20.78
N ARG A 660 8.88 -16.20 19.49
CA ARG A 660 10.14 -15.89 18.82
C ARG A 660 10.42 -14.40 18.94
N LEU A 661 11.59 -14.05 19.47
CA LEU A 661 12.13 -12.69 19.51
C LEU A 661 13.29 -12.60 18.52
N ALA A 662 13.04 -12.00 17.36
CA ALA A 662 14.01 -11.84 16.28
C ALA A 662 14.23 -10.36 15.90
N PRO A 663 14.73 -9.53 16.82
CA PRO A 663 14.90 -8.10 16.57
C PRO A 663 15.88 -7.86 15.41
N SER A 664 15.47 -7.00 14.47
CA SER A 664 16.21 -6.69 13.25
C SER A 664 16.64 -5.21 13.24
N PHE A 665 17.27 -4.78 14.34
CA PHE A 665 17.68 -3.39 14.51
C PHE A 665 18.73 -2.98 13.47
N PRO A 666 18.69 -1.72 13.00
CA PRO A 666 19.76 -1.13 12.20
C PRO A 666 21.11 -1.35 12.87
N SER A 667 22.12 -1.68 12.08
CA SER A 667 23.45 -2.02 12.58
C SER A 667 24.13 -0.87 13.32
N ALA A 668 23.73 0.37 13.04
CA ALA A 668 24.18 1.57 13.74
C ALA A 668 23.51 1.81 15.11
N TRP A 669 22.44 1.08 15.45
CA TRP A 669 21.73 1.29 16.71
C TRP A 669 22.43 0.59 17.87
N THR A 670 22.75 1.35 18.90
CA THR A 670 23.33 0.85 20.17
C THR A 670 22.29 0.67 21.27
N ARG A 671 21.06 1.14 21.05
CA ARG A 671 19.94 0.99 21.98
C ARG A 671 18.62 0.98 21.24
N ALA A 672 17.65 0.23 21.74
CA ALA A 672 16.26 0.29 21.32
C ALA A 672 15.38 -0.27 22.43
N ALA A 673 14.20 0.30 22.66
CA ALA A 673 13.22 -0.30 23.56
C ALA A 673 11.81 -0.12 23.01
N ILE A 674 10.94 -1.07 23.33
CA ILE A 674 9.50 -1.02 23.08
C ILE A 674 8.76 -1.52 24.32
N ARG A 675 7.61 -0.90 24.59
CA ARG A 675 6.61 -1.40 25.53
C ARG A 675 5.26 -1.43 24.83
N THR A 676 4.59 -2.58 24.87
CA THR A 676 3.24 -2.81 24.37
C THR A 676 2.38 -3.44 25.49
N PRO A 677 1.07 -3.63 25.26
CA PRO A 677 0.23 -4.40 26.18
C PRO A 677 0.61 -5.89 26.30
N ASP A 678 1.35 -6.44 25.33
CA ASP A 678 1.65 -7.89 25.28
C ASP A 678 3.08 -8.20 25.71
N PHE A 679 4.01 -7.26 25.49
CA PHE A 679 5.41 -7.44 25.86
C PHE A 679 6.15 -6.11 26.03
N SER A 680 7.33 -6.19 26.64
CA SER A 680 8.35 -5.16 26.54
C SER A 680 9.69 -5.78 26.20
N LEU A 681 10.47 -5.09 25.38
CA LEU A 681 11.82 -5.47 25.01
C LEU A 681 12.72 -4.25 25.14
N SER A 682 13.87 -4.39 25.78
CA SER A 682 14.95 -3.40 25.71
C SER A 682 16.23 -4.06 25.23
N TYR A 683 16.95 -3.35 24.37
CA TYR A 683 18.26 -3.69 23.85
C TYR A 683 19.24 -2.57 24.18
N ARG A 684 20.43 -2.94 24.67
CA ARG A 684 21.56 -2.02 24.89
C ARG A 684 22.87 -2.70 24.52
N GLN A 685 23.73 -1.95 23.85
CA GLN A 685 25.12 -2.31 23.61
C GLN A 685 26.00 -1.67 24.69
N GLU A 686 26.70 -2.49 25.46
CA GLU A 686 27.66 -2.07 26.50
C GLU A 686 29.05 -2.59 26.15
N GLY A 687 29.83 -1.78 25.42
CA GLY A 687 31.13 -2.19 24.89
C GLY A 687 31.00 -3.37 23.92
N GLU A 688 31.54 -4.52 24.29
CA GLU A 688 31.48 -5.77 23.50
C GLU A 688 30.28 -6.66 23.89
N THR A 689 29.39 -6.21 24.79
CA THR A 689 28.24 -6.99 25.24
C THR A 689 26.94 -6.44 24.69
N ASP A 690 26.14 -7.30 24.06
CA ASP A 690 24.76 -7.01 23.66
C ASP A 690 23.81 -7.54 24.74
N LEU A 691 22.98 -6.65 25.30
CA LEU A 691 22.04 -6.94 26.39
C LEU A 691 20.61 -6.82 25.90
N TYR A 692 19.80 -7.84 26.12
CA TYR A 692 18.36 -7.87 25.84
C TYR A 692 17.59 -8.16 27.12
N GLN A 693 16.55 -7.38 27.41
CA GLN A 693 15.65 -7.59 28.54
C GLN A 693 14.23 -7.70 28.01
N LEU A 694 13.60 -8.84 28.22
CA LEU A 694 12.25 -9.16 27.78
C LEU A 694 11.32 -9.32 28.98
N THR A 695 10.11 -8.81 28.85
CA THR A 695 8.96 -9.20 29.67
C THR A 695 7.78 -9.50 28.76
N LEU A 696 7.11 -10.63 28.97
CA LEU A 696 5.87 -11.04 28.33
C LEU A 696 4.72 -10.92 29.34
N THR A 697 3.52 -10.64 28.88
CA THR A 697 2.32 -10.69 29.73
C THR A 697 1.72 -12.09 29.83
N GLN A 698 2.07 -12.97 28.89
CA GLN A 698 1.75 -14.39 28.91
C GLN A 698 3.03 -15.21 28.78
N SER A 699 3.24 -16.18 29.69
CA SER A 699 4.44 -17.03 29.66
C SER A 699 4.44 -17.96 28.45
N ALA A 700 5.62 -18.14 27.84
CA ALA A 700 5.83 -19.08 26.74
C ALA A 700 7.30 -19.54 26.70
N THR A 701 7.59 -20.59 25.93
CA THR A 701 8.98 -20.88 25.52
C THR A 701 9.48 -19.69 24.70
N VAL A 702 10.64 -19.13 25.06
CA VAL A 702 11.20 -17.98 24.35
C VAL A 702 12.36 -18.44 23.48
N GLU A 703 12.30 -18.10 22.19
CA GLU A 703 13.40 -18.27 21.24
C GLU A 703 13.95 -16.90 20.85
N PHE A 704 15.10 -16.52 21.42
CA PHE A 704 15.85 -15.35 20.95
C PHE A 704 16.65 -15.71 19.71
N ARG A 705 16.49 -14.93 18.65
CA ARG A 705 17.28 -15.00 17.41
C ARG A 705 17.90 -13.63 17.17
N VAL A 706 19.17 -13.45 17.54
CA VAL A 706 19.82 -12.13 17.54
C VAL A 706 21.02 -12.10 16.59
N PRO A 707 21.23 -11.00 15.85
CA PRO A 707 22.36 -10.89 14.93
C PRO A 707 23.67 -10.69 15.70
N VAL A 708 24.69 -11.49 15.37
CA VAL A 708 26.05 -11.37 15.91
C VAL A 708 26.96 -10.74 14.86
N ARG A 709 27.52 -9.57 15.20
CA ARG A 709 28.37 -8.75 14.33
C ARG A 709 29.78 -8.58 14.92
N ALA A 710 30.47 -9.71 15.10
CA ALA A 710 31.80 -9.76 15.70
C ALA A 710 32.65 -10.90 15.10
N ASN A 711 33.92 -10.97 15.53
CA ASN A 711 34.82 -12.07 15.17
C ASN A 711 34.58 -13.33 16.01
N LYS A 712 34.08 -13.18 17.24
CA LYS A 712 33.85 -14.29 18.18
C LYS A 712 32.72 -14.01 19.15
N VAL A 713 31.95 -15.05 19.52
CA VAL A 713 31.09 -15.08 20.70
C VAL A 713 31.88 -15.69 21.86
N LYS A 714 32.03 -14.96 22.97
CA LYS A 714 32.77 -15.45 24.15
C LYS A 714 31.85 -16.20 25.12
N HIS A 715 30.78 -15.53 25.54
CA HIS A 715 29.85 -16.03 26.54
C HIS A 715 28.43 -15.61 26.18
N VAL A 716 27.49 -16.51 26.42
CA VAL A 716 26.05 -16.22 26.34
C VAL A 716 25.46 -16.61 27.68
N THR A 717 24.78 -15.67 28.32
CA THR A 717 24.09 -15.92 29.58
C THR A 717 22.64 -15.53 29.50
N VAL A 718 21.80 -16.30 30.18
CA VAL A 718 20.39 -16.02 30.41
C VAL A 718 20.19 -15.88 31.91
N ASN A 719 19.63 -14.76 32.35
CA ASN A 719 19.41 -14.44 33.76
C ASN A 719 20.71 -14.59 34.60
N GLY A 720 21.84 -14.20 34.02
CA GLY A 720 23.18 -14.29 34.64
C GLY A 720 23.79 -15.70 34.68
N GLN A 721 23.11 -16.72 34.16
CA GLN A 721 23.63 -18.10 34.10
C GLN A 721 24.06 -18.46 32.67
N PRO A 722 25.15 -19.24 32.48
CA PRO A 722 25.55 -19.71 31.16
C PRO A 722 24.41 -20.44 30.43
N ALA A 723 24.15 -20.07 29.17
CA ALA A 723 23.10 -20.66 28.34
C ALA A 723 23.68 -21.49 27.20
N ARG A 724 22.91 -22.50 26.74
CA ARG A 724 23.19 -23.17 25.47
C ARG A 724 22.67 -22.32 24.33
N TRP A 725 23.41 -22.30 23.23
CA TRP A 725 23.08 -21.51 22.06
C TRP A 725 23.58 -22.20 20.80
N ASP A 726 22.89 -21.92 19.70
CA ASP A 726 23.29 -22.31 18.35
C ASP A 726 23.63 -21.05 17.55
N ILE A 727 24.45 -21.21 16.51
CA ILE A 727 24.80 -20.11 15.61
C ILE A 727 24.80 -20.59 14.17
N GLU A 728 24.19 -19.81 13.29
CA GLU A 728 24.11 -20.11 11.86
C GLU A 728 24.51 -18.89 11.02
N PRO A 729 25.06 -19.08 9.80
CA PRO A 729 25.37 -17.96 8.92
C PRO A 729 24.09 -17.25 8.46
N TRP A 730 24.14 -15.92 8.45
CA TRP A 730 23.06 -15.06 8.00
C TRP A 730 23.58 -13.95 7.07
N ALA A 731 22.69 -13.16 6.47
CA ALA A 731 23.07 -12.05 5.59
C ALA A 731 23.94 -11.01 6.32
N GLY A 732 25.23 -10.98 5.96
CA GLY A 732 26.24 -10.06 6.48
C GLY A 732 26.54 -10.15 7.99
N CYS A 733 26.02 -11.16 8.67
CA CYS A 733 26.21 -11.43 10.10
C CYS A 733 26.00 -12.92 10.40
N ALA A 734 26.18 -13.34 11.65
CA ALA A 734 25.68 -14.64 12.10
C ALA A 734 24.36 -14.45 12.85
N MET A 735 23.49 -15.46 12.85
CA MET A 735 22.29 -15.48 13.67
C MET A 735 22.51 -16.41 14.85
N LEU A 736 22.45 -15.87 16.07
CA LEU A 736 22.59 -16.65 17.30
C LEU A 736 21.21 -16.95 17.86
N THR A 737 20.95 -18.22 18.17
CA THR A 737 19.69 -18.71 18.72
C THR A 737 19.87 -19.19 20.14
N VAL A 738 19.04 -18.70 21.06
CA VAL A 738 18.92 -19.19 22.44
C VAL A 738 17.47 -19.56 22.71
N THR A 739 17.22 -20.81 23.09
CA THR A 739 15.90 -21.28 23.51
C THR A 739 15.85 -21.38 25.02
N MET A 740 14.85 -20.75 25.62
CA MET A 740 14.59 -20.73 27.05
C MET A 740 13.31 -21.51 27.34
N GLU A 741 13.29 -22.23 28.46
CA GLU A 741 12.05 -22.84 28.98
C GLU A 741 10.96 -21.78 29.21
N THR A 742 9.72 -22.23 29.41
CA THR A 742 8.58 -21.34 29.61
C THR A 742 8.86 -20.27 30.67
N CYS A 743 8.87 -19.01 30.23
CA CYS A 743 9.14 -17.85 31.08
C CYS A 743 8.28 -16.65 30.65
N ASP A 744 8.09 -15.71 31.57
CA ASP A 744 7.51 -14.38 31.30
C ASP A 744 8.59 -13.28 31.31
N LYS A 745 9.81 -13.58 31.73
CA LYS A 745 10.94 -12.64 31.77
C LYS A 745 12.24 -13.31 31.39
N ALA A 746 13.08 -12.57 30.66
CA ALA A 746 14.37 -13.04 30.22
C ALA A 746 15.37 -11.88 30.08
N ASP A 747 16.52 -12.02 30.73
CA ASP A 747 17.69 -11.18 30.49
C ASP A 747 18.74 -11.98 29.71
N LEU A 748 18.89 -11.70 28.42
CA LEU A 748 19.92 -12.30 27.56
C LEU A 748 21.12 -11.36 27.45
N ALA A 749 22.32 -11.86 27.75
CA ALA A 749 23.57 -11.16 27.50
C ALA A 749 24.45 -11.98 26.55
N VAL A 750 24.94 -11.34 25.50
CA VAL A 750 25.85 -11.92 24.51
C VAL A 750 27.16 -11.14 24.54
N GLU A 751 28.20 -11.71 25.14
CA GLU A 751 29.54 -11.12 25.19
C GLU A 751 30.32 -11.50 23.93
N LEU A 752 30.80 -10.49 23.21
CA LEU A 752 31.50 -10.63 21.94
C LEU A 752 33.00 -10.34 22.07
N ALA A 753 33.75 -10.63 21.01
CA ALA A 753 35.11 -10.14 20.82
C ALA A 753 35.32 -9.64 19.39
N GLY A 754 35.83 -8.42 19.28
CA GLY A 754 36.20 -7.84 17.98
C GLY A 754 34.97 -7.53 17.15
N ARG A 755 34.09 -6.66 17.66
CA ARG A 755 32.92 -6.16 16.93
C ARG A 755 33.32 -5.59 15.56
N THR A 756 32.62 -6.03 14.51
CA THR A 756 32.95 -5.69 13.11
C THR A 756 31.89 -4.83 12.42
N GLY A 757 30.67 -4.74 12.98
CA GLY A 757 29.52 -4.14 12.30
C GLY A 757 28.90 -5.06 11.23
N GLN A 758 27.94 -4.53 10.48
CA GLN A 758 27.30 -5.23 9.35
C GLN A 758 28.26 -5.30 8.16
N LEU A 759 28.43 -6.49 7.55
CA LEU A 759 29.19 -6.57 6.31
C LEU A 759 28.45 -5.82 5.19
N PRO A 760 29.15 -4.97 4.42
CA PRO A 760 28.53 -4.27 3.30
C PRO A 760 28.15 -5.27 2.19
N TYR A 761 27.14 -4.93 1.41
CA TYR A 761 26.91 -5.59 0.13
C TYR A 761 28.08 -5.31 -0.82
N LEU A 762 28.65 -6.35 -1.43
CA LEU A 762 29.57 -6.16 -2.53
C LEU A 762 28.78 -5.84 -3.80
N THR A 763 29.35 -5.05 -4.70
CA THR A 763 28.77 -4.79 -6.03
C THR A 763 29.80 -5.17 -7.10
N ALA A 764 29.34 -5.81 -8.16
CA ALA A 764 30.19 -6.18 -9.29
C ALA A 764 29.41 -6.12 -10.61
N GLU A 765 30.10 -5.73 -11.68
CA GLU A 765 29.65 -5.94 -13.05
C GLU A 765 30.47 -7.08 -13.65
N ARG A 766 29.81 -8.01 -14.36
CA ARG A 766 30.46 -9.12 -15.06
C ARG A 766 30.02 -9.15 -16.51
N HIS A 767 30.92 -9.57 -17.39
CA HIS A 767 30.63 -9.74 -18.83
C HIS A 767 30.53 -11.22 -19.23
N ASP A 768 30.65 -12.13 -18.27
CA ASP A 768 30.46 -13.56 -18.39
C ASP A 768 29.25 -14.01 -17.55
N GLY A 769 28.52 -15.00 -18.05
CA GLY A 769 27.34 -15.54 -17.38
C GLY A 769 26.02 -15.09 -18.01
N ARG A 770 24.92 -15.34 -17.31
CA ARG A 770 23.57 -15.04 -17.79
C ARG A 770 23.25 -13.56 -17.56
N PRO A 771 22.75 -12.82 -18.56
CA PRO A 771 22.32 -11.45 -18.38
C PRO A 771 21.30 -11.25 -17.26
N GLY A 772 21.31 -10.06 -16.68
CA GLY A 772 20.40 -9.63 -15.63
C GLY A 772 21.08 -9.35 -14.29
N HIS A 773 20.25 -9.10 -13.28
CA HIS A 773 20.67 -8.82 -11.91
C HIS A 773 20.61 -10.09 -11.07
N HIS A 774 21.72 -10.41 -10.41
CA HIS A 774 21.88 -11.63 -9.62
C HIS A 774 22.39 -11.31 -8.23
N LEU A 775 21.98 -12.09 -7.24
CA LEU A 775 22.55 -12.05 -5.90
C LEU A 775 23.44 -13.29 -5.70
N ALA A 776 24.75 -13.08 -5.67
CA ALA A 776 25.68 -14.11 -5.24
C ALA A 776 25.77 -14.13 -3.71
N ILE A 777 25.75 -15.34 -3.14
CA ILE A 777 25.68 -15.58 -1.71
C ILE A 777 26.87 -16.48 -1.33
N ASP A 778 27.92 -15.88 -0.80
CA ASP A 778 29.14 -16.59 -0.44
C ASP A 778 29.16 -16.90 1.05
N ARG A 779 29.33 -18.18 1.41
CA ARG A 779 29.47 -18.59 2.81
C ARG A 779 30.89 -18.32 3.29
N ILE A 780 31.01 -17.62 4.41
CA ILE A 780 32.25 -17.41 5.15
C ILE A 780 32.16 -18.22 6.45
N ASP A 781 33.00 -19.25 6.57
CA ASP A 781 33.09 -20.06 7.78
C ASP A 781 34.05 -19.46 8.82
N GLY A 782 33.88 -19.86 10.08
CA GLY A 782 34.68 -19.43 11.23
C GLY A 782 33.93 -19.58 12.55
N ASP A 783 34.48 -19.04 13.64
CA ASP A 783 33.82 -19.00 14.96
C ASP A 783 32.45 -18.28 14.90
N VAL A 784 32.30 -17.32 13.98
CA VAL A 784 31.08 -16.59 13.68
C VAL A 784 30.80 -16.69 12.18
N PRO A 785 30.11 -17.75 11.72
CA PRO A 785 29.86 -17.98 10.30
C PRO A 785 28.87 -16.96 9.74
N ARG A 786 29.00 -16.55 8.48
CA ARG A 786 28.12 -15.55 7.85
C ARG A 786 28.06 -15.69 6.33
N TYR A 787 27.03 -15.13 5.72
CA TYR A 787 26.95 -14.99 4.26
C TYR A 787 27.38 -13.58 3.83
N GLN A 788 28.34 -13.49 2.91
CA GLN A 788 28.64 -12.28 2.17
C GLN A 788 27.72 -12.21 0.96
N LEU A 789 26.97 -11.12 0.85
CA LEU A 789 26.07 -10.89 -0.27
C LEU A 789 26.76 -9.99 -1.31
N ALA A 790 26.69 -10.39 -2.58
CA ALA A 790 27.24 -9.64 -3.70
C ALA A 790 26.16 -9.43 -4.77
N LYS A 791 25.87 -8.16 -5.06
CA LYS A 791 24.94 -7.69 -6.09
C LYS A 791 25.70 -7.67 -7.42
N VAL A 792 25.38 -8.61 -8.31
CA VAL A 792 26.09 -8.82 -9.58
C VAL A 792 25.19 -8.42 -10.73
N ASN A 793 25.63 -7.47 -11.56
CA ASN A 793 24.98 -7.12 -12.81
C ASN A 793 25.73 -7.77 -13.98
N VAL A 794 25.00 -8.50 -14.83
CA VAL A 794 25.52 -8.99 -16.11
C VAL A 794 24.77 -8.25 -17.22
N PRO A 795 25.41 -7.32 -17.95
CA PRO A 795 24.74 -6.54 -18.98
C PRO A 795 24.09 -7.43 -20.04
N GLU A 796 22.91 -7.04 -20.51
CA GLU A 796 22.30 -7.70 -21.67
C GLU A 796 23.14 -7.48 -22.92
N PRO A 797 23.34 -8.53 -23.74
CA PRO A 797 23.95 -8.34 -25.04
C PRO A 797 23.05 -7.43 -25.89
N PRO A 798 23.63 -6.62 -26.79
CA PRO A 798 22.82 -5.82 -27.69
C PRO A 798 21.89 -6.75 -28.48
N GLY A 799 20.59 -6.42 -28.47
CA GLY A 799 19.60 -7.11 -29.28
C GLY A 799 19.91 -7.02 -30.79
N PRO A 800 19.17 -7.76 -31.64
CA PRO A 800 19.37 -7.68 -33.08
C PRO A 800 19.22 -6.23 -33.56
N PRO A 801 20.11 -5.75 -34.44
CA PRO A 801 20.07 -4.37 -34.89
C PRO A 801 18.77 -4.12 -35.65
N THR A 802 17.89 -3.29 -35.11
CA THR A 802 16.71 -2.79 -35.83
C THR A 802 17.01 -1.38 -36.36
N LEU A 803 16.64 -1.13 -37.61
CA LEU A 803 16.80 0.18 -38.24
C LEU A 803 15.72 1.13 -37.70
N ARG A 804 16.16 2.31 -37.26
CA ARG A 804 15.26 3.36 -36.75
C ARG A 804 14.88 4.40 -37.80
N GLN A 805 15.69 4.56 -38.85
CA GLN A 805 15.48 5.51 -39.95
C GLN A 805 15.94 4.88 -41.28
N ALA A 806 15.20 5.11 -42.35
CA ALA A 806 15.62 4.76 -43.71
C ALA A 806 16.37 5.95 -44.38
N PRO A 807 17.36 5.68 -45.26
CA PRO A 807 18.00 6.72 -46.07
C PRO A 807 16.99 7.51 -46.92
N VAL A 808 17.24 8.80 -47.13
CA VAL A 808 16.35 9.70 -47.89
C VAL A 808 16.22 9.28 -49.36
N ASP A 809 17.28 8.70 -49.90
CA ASP A 809 17.46 8.23 -51.28
C ASP A 809 17.21 6.72 -51.46
N ALA A 810 16.67 6.05 -50.45
CA ALA A 810 16.31 4.64 -50.52
C ALA A 810 15.27 4.36 -51.62
N THR A 811 15.43 3.20 -52.29
CA THR A 811 14.44 2.69 -53.26
C THR A 811 13.61 1.57 -52.66
N TRP A 812 12.35 1.47 -53.07
CA TRP A 812 11.35 0.68 -52.36
C TRP A 812 10.62 -0.30 -53.28
N LYS A 813 10.51 -1.55 -52.82
CA LYS A 813 9.56 -2.53 -53.34
C LYS A 813 8.45 -2.70 -52.30
N LEU A 814 7.28 -2.11 -52.57
CA LEU A 814 6.09 -2.29 -51.74
C LEU A 814 5.59 -3.74 -51.89
N ILE A 815 5.35 -4.43 -50.79
CA ILE A 815 4.84 -5.81 -50.78
C ILE A 815 3.32 -5.75 -50.73
N ASP A 816 2.65 -6.44 -51.66
CA ASP A 816 1.18 -6.56 -51.65
C ASP A 816 0.75 -7.63 -50.64
N ILE A 817 0.05 -7.18 -49.60
CA ILE A 817 -0.43 -8.02 -48.51
C ILE A 817 -1.95 -8.17 -48.52
N SER A 818 -2.64 -7.62 -49.53
CA SER A 818 -4.11 -7.53 -49.59
C SER A 818 -4.81 -8.87 -49.39
N SER A 819 -4.24 -9.96 -49.92
CA SER A 819 -4.74 -11.33 -49.77
C SER A 819 -4.67 -11.90 -48.35
N ARG A 820 -3.92 -11.26 -47.45
CA ARG A 820 -3.75 -11.68 -46.05
C ARG A 820 -4.55 -10.83 -45.06
N LEU A 821 -5.03 -9.65 -45.48
CA LEU A 821 -5.83 -8.77 -44.64
C LEU A 821 -7.14 -9.46 -44.26
N ASN A 822 -7.48 -9.45 -42.97
CA ASN A 822 -8.64 -10.16 -42.43
C ASN A 822 -9.56 -9.26 -41.58
N GLY A 823 -9.16 -8.03 -41.26
CA GLY A 823 -9.98 -7.10 -40.47
C GLY A 823 -9.79 -5.62 -40.81
N ASP A 824 -10.63 -4.80 -40.18
CA ASP A 824 -10.54 -3.34 -40.14
C ASP A 824 -10.14 -2.89 -38.74
N VAL A 825 -9.00 -2.20 -38.61
CA VAL A 825 -8.47 -1.70 -37.33
C VAL A 825 -9.46 -0.80 -36.59
N GLN A 826 -10.35 -0.09 -37.30
CA GLN A 826 -11.35 0.79 -36.71
C GLN A 826 -12.49 0.05 -35.98
N THR A 827 -12.49 -1.29 -36.08
CA THR A 827 -13.46 -2.18 -35.45
C THR A 827 -12.88 -3.00 -34.31
N ILE A 828 -11.60 -2.81 -33.95
CA ILE A 828 -10.89 -3.65 -32.97
C ILE A 828 -11.62 -3.75 -31.62
N PHE A 829 -12.18 -2.64 -31.11
CA PHE A 829 -12.99 -2.59 -29.87
C PHE A 829 -14.51 -2.62 -30.12
N LYS A 830 -14.93 -2.96 -31.34
CA LYS A 830 -16.33 -3.18 -31.73
C LYS A 830 -16.63 -4.68 -31.94
N GLN A 831 -15.62 -5.54 -31.72
CA GLN A 831 -15.76 -6.99 -31.75
C GLN A 831 -16.32 -7.51 -30.41
N ASP A 832 -16.76 -8.76 -30.41
CA ASP A 832 -17.23 -9.48 -29.21
C ASP A 832 -16.25 -10.63 -28.91
N TYR A 833 -15.32 -10.40 -27.98
CA TYR A 833 -14.24 -11.32 -27.60
C TYR A 833 -14.66 -12.24 -26.44
N ARG A 834 -15.27 -13.38 -26.81
CA ARG A 834 -15.85 -14.33 -25.84
C ARG A 834 -14.99 -15.53 -25.48
N SER A 835 -14.04 -15.93 -26.34
CA SER A 835 -13.27 -17.16 -26.13
C SER A 835 -11.87 -17.10 -26.73
N PRO A 836 -10.87 -17.73 -26.09
CA PRO A 836 -10.94 -18.52 -24.85
C PRO A 836 -11.08 -17.64 -23.60
N ARG A 837 -11.63 -18.19 -22.53
CA ARG A 837 -11.77 -17.57 -21.19
C ARG A 837 -11.43 -18.61 -20.13
N PRO A 838 -10.93 -18.20 -18.94
CA PRO A 838 -10.61 -19.15 -17.89
C PRO A 838 -11.89 -19.81 -17.36
N ASN A 839 -11.75 -21.05 -16.91
CA ASN A 839 -12.83 -21.80 -16.26
C ASN A 839 -12.89 -21.54 -14.74
N THR A 840 -12.05 -20.64 -14.22
CA THR A 840 -12.00 -20.20 -12.82
C THR A 840 -12.86 -18.97 -12.58
N VAL A 841 -13.11 -18.70 -11.29
CA VAL A 841 -13.53 -17.38 -10.85
C VAL A 841 -12.35 -16.43 -11.05
N SER A 842 -12.54 -15.37 -11.85
CA SER A 842 -11.47 -14.45 -12.22
C SER A 842 -12.03 -13.08 -12.60
N MET A 843 -11.25 -12.02 -12.36
CA MET A 843 -11.45 -10.71 -12.99
C MET A 843 -10.84 -10.74 -14.39
N ARG A 844 -11.50 -10.12 -15.36
CA ARG A 844 -11.15 -10.29 -16.78
C ARG A 844 -11.24 -8.97 -17.54
N ILE A 845 -10.58 -8.91 -18.70
CA ILE A 845 -10.84 -7.86 -19.68
C ILE A 845 -12.27 -7.99 -20.26
N GLY A 846 -12.91 -6.89 -20.62
CA GLY A 846 -14.25 -6.85 -21.21
C GLY A 846 -14.39 -7.65 -22.51
N TYR A 847 -15.62 -7.96 -22.91
CA TYR A 847 -15.92 -8.53 -24.23
C TYR A 847 -15.53 -7.56 -25.37
N ASP A 848 -15.41 -6.27 -25.08
CA ASP A 848 -14.84 -5.28 -26.00
C ASP A 848 -13.33 -5.46 -26.28
N GLY A 849 -12.61 -6.27 -25.49
CA GLY A 849 -11.18 -6.51 -25.62
C GLY A 849 -10.30 -5.35 -25.15
N TYR A 850 -10.85 -4.44 -24.33
CA TYR A 850 -10.20 -3.23 -23.84
C TYR A 850 -10.45 -2.96 -22.35
N SER A 851 -11.70 -3.09 -21.89
CA SER A 851 -12.11 -2.55 -20.60
C SER A 851 -11.63 -3.40 -19.43
N ALA A 852 -10.95 -2.80 -18.46
CA ALA A 852 -10.79 -3.41 -17.13
C ALA A 852 -12.08 -3.24 -16.33
N TRP A 853 -12.26 -4.03 -15.28
CA TRP A 853 -13.50 -4.08 -14.52
C TRP A 853 -13.97 -2.74 -13.95
N THR A 854 -13.06 -1.87 -13.52
CA THR A 854 -13.40 -0.54 -13.01
C THR A 854 -13.83 0.47 -14.06
N PHE A 855 -13.53 0.22 -15.34
CA PHE A 855 -13.72 1.24 -16.36
C PHE A 855 -15.19 1.63 -16.50
N LYS A 856 -16.08 0.66 -16.37
CA LYS A 856 -17.52 0.91 -16.37
C LYS A 856 -17.97 1.71 -15.14
N HIS A 857 -17.42 1.44 -13.95
CA HIS A 857 -17.69 2.21 -12.73
C HIS A 857 -17.14 3.64 -12.78
N TRP A 858 -16.20 3.90 -13.71
CA TRP A 858 -15.52 5.19 -13.87
C TRP A 858 -15.92 5.94 -15.14
N ASP A 859 -16.97 5.48 -15.83
CA ASP A 859 -17.44 6.01 -17.12
C ASP A 859 -16.33 6.12 -18.17
N LEU A 860 -15.42 5.15 -18.19
CA LEU A 860 -14.34 5.04 -19.18
C LEU A 860 -14.74 4.05 -20.27
N ALA A 861 -15.10 4.56 -21.45
CA ALA A 861 -15.38 3.73 -22.61
C ALA A 861 -14.10 3.40 -23.43
N PRO A 862 -14.13 2.35 -24.26
CA PRO A 862 -13.12 2.15 -25.29
C PRO A 862 -13.01 3.37 -26.22
N PRO A 863 -11.80 3.81 -26.59
CA PRO A 863 -11.62 4.92 -27.50
C PRO A 863 -12.10 4.58 -28.92
N GLU A 864 -12.67 5.56 -29.61
CA GLU A 864 -12.93 5.43 -31.04
C GLU A 864 -11.61 5.46 -31.82
N ILE A 865 -11.46 4.52 -32.76
CA ILE A 865 -10.30 4.42 -33.64
C ILE A 865 -10.69 4.95 -35.02
N LYS A 866 -9.96 5.97 -35.52
CA LYS A 866 -10.19 6.53 -36.86
C LYS A 866 -8.91 6.59 -37.67
N LEU A 867 -8.99 6.18 -38.93
CA LEU A 867 -7.90 6.36 -39.90
C LEU A 867 -8.03 7.71 -40.62
N ALA A 868 -6.91 8.41 -40.80
CA ALA A 868 -6.83 9.56 -41.69
C ALA A 868 -6.99 9.08 -43.15
N THR A 869 -7.70 9.85 -43.98
CA THR A 869 -8.32 9.42 -45.25
C THR A 869 -7.45 8.48 -46.13
N PRO A 870 -7.97 7.31 -46.56
CA PRO A 870 -7.19 6.15 -47.06
C PRO A 870 -6.59 6.24 -48.49
N SER A 871 -6.69 7.37 -49.19
CA SER A 871 -6.41 7.44 -50.64
C SER A 871 -4.95 7.69 -51.04
N ARG A 872 -3.99 7.63 -50.12
CA ARG A 872 -2.55 7.86 -50.42
C ARG A 872 -1.65 6.80 -49.76
N PRO A 873 -0.53 6.43 -50.41
CA PRO A 873 0.55 5.68 -49.75
C PRO A 873 0.97 6.34 -48.44
N VAL A 874 1.14 5.56 -47.39
CA VAL A 874 1.56 6.05 -46.08
C VAL A 874 3.08 6.21 -46.09
N THR A 875 3.59 7.42 -45.92
CA THR A 875 5.03 7.64 -45.66
C THR A 875 5.22 7.95 -44.19
N THR A 876 5.99 7.11 -43.49
CA THR A 876 6.21 7.26 -42.05
C THR A 876 7.29 8.30 -41.73
N PRO A 877 7.37 8.81 -40.48
CA PRO A 877 8.46 9.69 -40.04
C PRO A 877 9.87 9.08 -40.22
N GLN A 878 9.95 7.75 -40.33
CA GLN A 878 11.19 7.01 -40.57
C GLN A 878 11.61 7.02 -42.06
N ASN A 879 10.90 7.74 -42.93
CA ASN A 879 11.08 7.80 -44.39
C ASN A 879 10.75 6.48 -45.11
N VAL A 880 9.74 5.74 -44.63
CA VAL A 880 9.33 4.46 -45.21
C VAL A 880 7.97 4.61 -45.88
N PRO A 881 7.84 4.33 -47.19
CA PRO A 881 6.54 4.25 -47.86
C PRO A 881 5.93 2.87 -47.66
N PHE A 882 4.62 2.83 -47.42
CA PHE A 882 3.77 1.63 -47.45
C PHE A 882 2.63 1.83 -48.46
N ALA A 883 2.10 0.72 -48.98
CA ALA A 883 0.91 0.76 -49.84
C ALA A 883 -0.28 1.44 -49.12
N ALA A 884 -1.21 1.99 -49.90
CA ALA A 884 -2.42 2.60 -49.34
C ALA A 884 -3.23 1.54 -48.57
N LEU A 885 -3.74 1.94 -47.40
CA LEU A 885 -4.57 1.08 -46.56
C LEU A 885 -5.97 0.93 -47.18
N GLY A 886 -6.52 -0.27 -47.18
CA GLY A 886 -7.85 -0.54 -47.75
C GLY A 886 -9.00 -0.06 -46.85
N ASP A 887 -10.11 0.33 -47.47
CA ASP A 887 -11.28 0.88 -46.76
C ASP A 887 -12.05 -0.16 -45.93
N GLN A 888 -12.02 -1.44 -46.35
CA GLN A 888 -12.78 -2.53 -45.70
C GLN A 888 -11.91 -3.49 -44.90
N LYS A 889 -10.68 -3.73 -45.38
CA LYS A 889 -9.67 -4.54 -44.71
C LYS A 889 -8.33 -3.84 -44.86
N ASN A 890 -7.74 -3.48 -43.74
CA ASN A 890 -6.49 -2.71 -43.67
C ASN A 890 -5.45 -3.35 -42.74
N ILE A 891 -5.78 -4.47 -42.11
CA ILE A 891 -4.89 -5.18 -41.18
C ILE A 891 -5.10 -6.69 -41.24
N ALA A 892 -4.01 -7.43 -41.10
CA ALA A 892 -4.00 -8.87 -40.89
C ALA A 892 -3.81 -9.16 -39.40
N PHE A 893 -4.91 -9.22 -38.65
CA PHE A 893 -4.92 -9.50 -37.22
C PHE A 893 -4.54 -10.95 -36.90
N THR A 894 -3.82 -11.08 -35.79
CA THR A 894 -3.54 -12.32 -35.08
C THR A 894 -3.88 -12.17 -33.60
N SER A 895 -4.44 -13.21 -32.99
CA SER A 895 -4.76 -13.23 -31.57
C SER A 895 -4.87 -14.66 -31.04
N LEU A 896 -4.81 -14.80 -29.71
CA LEU A 896 -5.27 -16.02 -29.05
C LEU A 896 -6.79 -16.02 -28.82
N TRP A 897 -7.48 -14.90 -29.04
CA TRP A 897 -8.95 -14.87 -29.19
C TRP A 897 -9.36 -15.64 -30.45
N ASP A 898 -10.45 -16.39 -30.37
CA ASP A 898 -10.98 -17.19 -31.48
C ASP A 898 -11.50 -16.32 -32.65
N ASN A 899 -11.66 -15.01 -32.43
CA ASN A 899 -12.02 -14.03 -33.44
C ASN A 899 -11.00 -13.94 -34.58
N TRP A 900 -9.72 -14.29 -34.32
CA TRP A 900 -8.61 -14.10 -35.26
C TRP A 900 -7.71 -15.34 -35.31
N PRO A 901 -7.01 -15.61 -36.43
CA PRO A 901 -6.01 -16.68 -36.47
C PRO A 901 -4.86 -16.40 -35.49
N ARG A 902 -4.22 -17.44 -34.97
CA ARG A 902 -3.04 -17.25 -34.08
C ARG A 902 -1.81 -16.71 -34.79
N SER A 903 -1.71 -16.96 -36.09
CA SER A 903 -0.62 -16.48 -36.93
C SER A 903 -1.07 -16.18 -38.35
N VAL A 904 -0.36 -15.26 -39.00
CA VAL A 904 -0.50 -14.95 -40.42
C VAL A 904 0.89 -14.95 -41.05
N THR A 905 1.01 -15.61 -42.21
CA THR A 905 2.24 -15.63 -43.01
C THR A 905 2.05 -14.84 -44.29
N MET A 906 2.95 -13.87 -44.52
CA MET A 906 2.98 -13.00 -45.69
C MET A 906 4.18 -13.36 -46.56
N PRO A 907 3.97 -13.77 -47.83
CA PRO A 907 5.08 -13.96 -48.76
C PRO A 907 5.75 -12.62 -49.09
N VAL A 908 7.08 -12.57 -48.98
CA VAL A 908 7.90 -11.41 -49.35
C VAL A 908 8.57 -11.65 -50.70
N ASN A 909 9.16 -12.83 -50.88
CA ASN A 909 9.84 -13.27 -52.09
C ASN A 909 10.77 -12.20 -52.69
N ALA A 910 11.58 -11.55 -51.85
CA ALA A 910 12.51 -10.51 -52.28
C ALA A 910 13.82 -10.55 -51.49
N ALA A 911 14.92 -10.18 -52.16
CA ALA A 911 16.15 -9.77 -51.50
C ALA A 911 16.19 -8.24 -51.42
N GLY A 912 16.95 -7.70 -50.48
CA GLY A 912 17.14 -6.26 -50.26
C GLY A 912 18.10 -6.03 -49.10
N GLU A 913 18.26 -4.77 -48.68
CA GLU A 913 19.06 -4.41 -47.50
C GLU A 913 18.25 -4.50 -46.21
N ALA A 914 16.96 -4.18 -46.27
CA ALA A 914 16.08 -4.25 -45.11
C ALA A 914 14.63 -4.51 -45.51
N LEU A 915 13.89 -5.17 -44.63
CA LEU A 915 12.44 -5.23 -44.66
C LEU A 915 11.88 -4.27 -43.62
N TRP A 916 10.94 -3.44 -44.03
CA TRP A 916 10.19 -2.58 -43.13
C TRP A 916 8.76 -3.07 -42.98
N LEU A 917 8.28 -3.16 -41.75
CA LEU A 917 6.93 -3.64 -41.40
C LEU A 917 6.17 -2.56 -40.64
N LEU A 918 4.88 -2.44 -40.96
CA LEU A 918 3.93 -1.60 -40.24
C LEU A 918 3.00 -2.51 -39.42
N VAL A 919 3.09 -2.45 -38.09
CA VAL A 919 2.37 -3.34 -37.16
C VAL A 919 1.56 -2.49 -36.18
N CYS A 920 0.30 -2.85 -35.97
CA CYS A 920 -0.63 -2.13 -35.09
C CYS A 920 -1.42 -3.12 -34.23
N GLY A 921 -1.85 -2.73 -33.04
CA GLY A 921 -2.60 -3.63 -32.17
C GLY A 921 -2.87 -3.07 -30.78
N SER A 922 -3.70 -3.78 -30.02
CA SER A 922 -4.01 -3.48 -28.63
C SER A 922 -3.26 -4.40 -27.69
N THR A 923 -2.81 -3.83 -26.57
CA THR A 923 -2.28 -4.56 -25.42
C THR A 923 -2.71 -3.84 -24.14
N ASN A 924 -2.38 -4.40 -22.97
CA ASN A 924 -2.78 -3.91 -21.67
C ASN A 924 -1.63 -4.09 -20.64
N PRO A 925 -1.70 -3.43 -19.46
CA PRO A 925 -0.66 -3.50 -18.45
C PRO A 925 -0.34 -4.91 -17.94
N MET A 926 -1.32 -5.83 -17.91
CA MET A 926 -1.14 -7.22 -17.47
C MET A 926 -0.38 -8.08 -18.49
N GLN A 927 -0.20 -7.58 -19.71
CA GLN A 927 0.61 -8.19 -20.77
C GLN A 927 1.87 -7.34 -21.05
N GLY A 928 2.38 -6.70 -20.00
CA GLY A 928 3.62 -5.91 -19.97
C GLY A 928 4.87 -6.78 -19.82
N ARG A 929 5.98 -6.35 -20.41
CA ARG A 929 7.33 -6.94 -20.33
C ARG A 929 7.46 -8.41 -20.74
N ILE A 930 6.43 -8.97 -21.37
CA ILE A 930 6.41 -10.29 -21.98
C ILE A 930 6.17 -10.18 -23.48
N ALA A 931 6.66 -11.14 -24.27
CA ALA A 931 6.43 -11.15 -25.72
C ALA A 931 4.94 -11.34 -26.03
N ASN A 932 4.30 -10.33 -26.60
CA ASN A 932 2.91 -10.41 -27.03
C ASN A 932 2.74 -11.07 -28.38
N ALA A 933 3.72 -10.89 -29.26
CA ALA A 933 3.80 -11.57 -30.54
C ALA A 933 5.26 -11.76 -30.95
N VAL A 934 5.49 -12.56 -31.98
CA VAL A 934 6.80 -12.75 -32.61
C VAL A 934 6.67 -12.61 -34.12
N LEU A 935 7.61 -11.88 -34.71
CA LEU A 935 7.87 -11.84 -36.15
C LEU A 935 8.95 -12.86 -36.46
N ARG A 936 8.66 -13.81 -37.36
CA ARG A 936 9.62 -14.83 -37.84
C ARG A 936 9.96 -14.52 -39.30
N PHE A 937 11.23 -14.30 -39.58
CA PHE A 937 11.77 -14.00 -40.91
C PHE A 937 12.34 -15.28 -41.52
N ASN A 938 11.65 -15.86 -42.49
CA ASN A 938 12.02 -17.13 -43.12
C ASN A 938 12.74 -16.89 -44.45
N TYR A 939 14.01 -17.27 -44.50
CA TYR A 939 14.86 -17.07 -45.68
C TYR A 939 14.85 -18.29 -46.61
N ALA A 940 15.06 -18.06 -47.90
CA ALA A 940 15.06 -19.12 -48.92
C ALA A 940 16.19 -20.16 -48.75
N ASP A 941 17.22 -19.84 -47.97
CA ASP A 941 18.31 -20.77 -47.60
C ASP A 941 17.97 -21.67 -46.40
N GLY A 942 16.76 -21.53 -45.85
CA GLY A 942 16.28 -22.28 -44.69
C GLY A 942 16.63 -21.65 -43.34
N CYS A 943 17.33 -20.51 -43.31
CA CYS A 943 17.58 -19.76 -42.08
C CYS A 943 16.30 -19.09 -41.58
N GLN A 944 16.09 -19.06 -40.25
CA GLN A 944 15.02 -18.30 -39.61
C GLN A 944 15.62 -17.34 -38.59
N GLU A 945 15.16 -16.09 -38.60
CA GLU A 945 15.46 -15.08 -37.58
C GLU A 945 14.15 -14.62 -36.93
N THR A 946 14.21 -14.07 -35.71
CA THR A 946 13.01 -13.68 -34.95
C THR A 946 13.14 -12.33 -34.27
N LEU A 947 12.02 -11.62 -34.17
CA LEU A 947 11.86 -10.41 -33.36
C LEU A 947 10.60 -10.56 -32.49
N GLU A 948 10.79 -10.61 -31.17
CA GLU A 948 9.68 -10.56 -30.21
C GLU A 948 9.15 -9.13 -30.06
N LEU A 949 7.83 -8.99 -29.94
CA LEU A 949 7.12 -7.73 -29.73
C LEU A 949 6.71 -7.64 -28.25
N ILE A 950 7.47 -6.88 -27.46
CA ILE A 950 7.39 -6.79 -26.01
C ILE A 950 7.01 -5.35 -25.61
N PRO A 951 5.84 -5.09 -25.02
CA PRO A 951 5.52 -3.77 -24.48
C PRO A 951 6.17 -3.54 -23.11
N PRO A 952 6.46 -2.29 -22.74
CA PRO A 952 6.50 -1.10 -23.59
C PRO A 952 7.84 -0.98 -24.36
N LEU A 953 8.68 -2.02 -24.35
CA LEU A 953 10.08 -1.95 -24.80
C LEU A 953 10.22 -1.68 -26.30
N ASN A 954 9.50 -2.42 -27.13
CA ASN A 954 9.53 -2.25 -28.59
C ASN A 954 8.15 -2.29 -29.27
N PHE A 955 7.08 -2.46 -28.50
CA PHE A 955 5.71 -2.48 -28.99
C PHE A 955 4.82 -1.63 -28.08
N TRP A 956 4.09 -0.68 -28.64
CA TRP A 956 3.15 0.17 -27.91
C TRP A 956 1.73 -0.06 -28.43
N SER A 957 0.75 -0.03 -27.51
CA SER A 957 -0.66 -0.10 -27.87
C SER A 957 -1.05 1.02 -28.85
N LEU A 958 -2.01 0.74 -29.73
CA LEU A 958 -2.49 1.69 -30.75
C LEU A 958 -3.11 2.96 -30.14
N CYS A 959 -3.57 2.89 -28.90
CA CYS A 959 -4.29 3.95 -28.20
C CYS A 959 -3.94 3.96 -26.70
N HIS A 960 -4.41 5.01 -26.01
CA HIS A 960 -4.37 5.08 -24.55
C HIS A 960 -5.14 3.93 -23.90
N PHE A 961 -4.81 3.57 -22.66
CA PHE A 961 -5.52 2.59 -21.83
C PHE A 961 -6.19 3.28 -20.64
N GLY A 962 -7.52 3.18 -20.55
CA GLY A 962 -8.31 3.79 -19.49
C GLY A 962 -8.07 5.30 -19.31
N GLY A 963 -7.90 6.04 -20.41
CA GLY A 963 -7.66 7.48 -20.41
C GLY A 963 -6.21 7.91 -20.11
N GLN A 964 -5.26 6.98 -20.02
CA GLN A 964 -3.83 7.25 -19.82
C GLN A 964 -3.01 6.61 -20.95
N ASP A 965 -2.00 7.31 -21.45
CA ASP A 965 -1.03 6.81 -22.45
C ASP A 965 0.38 6.78 -21.83
N TYR A 966 1.36 6.24 -22.54
CA TYR A 966 2.76 6.22 -22.10
C TYR A 966 3.29 7.65 -21.95
N ASP A 967 3.84 7.97 -20.78
CA ASP A 967 4.31 9.32 -20.45
C ASP A 967 5.77 9.29 -19.98
N TYR A 968 6.70 9.80 -20.78
CA TYR A 968 8.14 9.83 -20.41
C TYR A 968 8.47 10.66 -19.18
N HIS A 969 7.63 11.61 -18.78
CA HIS A 969 7.86 12.35 -17.53
C HIS A 969 7.60 11.46 -16.30
N ARG A 970 6.61 10.58 -16.38
CA ARG A 970 6.16 9.73 -15.25
C ARG A 970 6.67 8.30 -15.32
N ASP A 971 6.87 7.79 -16.52
CA ASP A 971 7.11 6.38 -16.84
C ASP A 971 8.53 6.12 -17.37
N ALA A 972 9.43 7.11 -17.36
CA ALA A 972 10.80 6.99 -17.89
C ALA A 972 11.55 5.76 -17.37
N PHE A 973 11.39 5.40 -16.09
CA PHE A 973 12.02 4.20 -15.52
C PHE A 973 11.54 2.90 -16.18
N SER A 974 10.28 2.86 -16.63
CA SER A 974 9.65 1.70 -17.26
C SER A 974 9.72 1.70 -18.78
N LEU A 975 10.06 2.82 -19.40
CA LEU A 975 10.09 3.00 -20.85
C LEU A 975 11.52 2.82 -21.41
N PRO A 976 11.65 2.39 -22.68
CA PRO A 976 12.95 2.45 -23.36
C PRO A 976 13.47 3.89 -23.41
N LYS A 977 14.77 4.09 -23.56
CA LYS A 977 15.37 5.44 -23.63
C LYS A 977 14.75 6.31 -24.73
N ASP A 978 14.52 5.72 -25.90
CA ASP A 978 13.88 6.37 -27.05
C ASP A 978 12.59 5.62 -27.38
N PRO A 979 11.49 6.31 -27.73
CA PRO A 979 10.25 5.66 -28.14
C PRO A 979 10.49 4.69 -29.30
N PRO A 980 9.83 3.52 -29.36
CA PRO A 980 9.92 2.66 -30.52
C PRO A 980 9.48 3.42 -31.78
N PRO A 981 10.11 3.20 -32.94
CA PRO A 981 9.71 3.90 -34.16
C PRO A 981 8.25 3.63 -34.48
N HIS A 982 7.48 4.69 -34.69
CA HIS A 982 6.04 4.60 -34.88
C HIS A 982 5.53 5.73 -35.79
N VAL A 983 4.27 5.60 -36.20
CA VAL A 983 3.51 6.58 -36.95
C VAL A 983 2.09 6.67 -36.40
N GLN A 984 1.55 7.88 -36.36
CA GLN A 984 0.13 8.11 -36.05
C GLN A 984 -0.67 8.10 -37.36
N LEU A 985 -1.55 7.11 -37.54
CA LEU A 985 -2.34 6.90 -38.76
C LEU A 985 -3.72 7.58 -38.74
N GLY A 986 -4.06 8.27 -37.64
CA GLY A 986 -5.32 8.98 -37.44
C GLY A 986 -5.60 9.21 -35.95
N GLU A 987 -6.86 9.23 -35.52
CA GLU A 987 -7.22 9.33 -34.10
C GLU A 987 -7.10 7.96 -33.43
N ASN A 988 -6.36 7.86 -32.32
CA ASN A 988 -6.15 6.64 -31.54
C ASN A 988 -5.64 5.42 -32.35
N CYS A 989 -4.90 5.67 -33.44
CA CYS A 989 -4.35 4.62 -34.30
C CYS A 989 -2.84 4.81 -34.48
N ARG A 990 -2.08 4.43 -33.44
CA ARG A 990 -0.61 4.35 -33.49
C ARG A 990 -0.19 3.00 -34.05
N ALA A 991 0.71 3.01 -35.04
CA ALA A 991 1.33 1.79 -35.57
C ALA A 991 2.85 1.84 -35.39
N MET A 992 3.44 0.71 -35.00
CA MET A 992 4.88 0.49 -34.89
C MET A 992 5.49 0.28 -36.28
N VAL A 993 6.71 0.79 -36.47
CA VAL A 993 7.46 0.73 -37.72
C VAL A 993 8.77 -0.02 -37.48
N TYR A 994 8.84 -1.28 -37.90
CA TYR A 994 10.01 -2.14 -37.67
C TYR A 994 10.89 -2.20 -38.91
N GLY A 995 12.13 -1.73 -38.81
CA GLY A 995 13.15 -1.94 -39.84
C GLY A 995 14.04 -3.13 -39.49
N TRP A 996 13.95 -4.22 -40.25
CA TRP A 996 14.74 -5.43 -40.07
C TRP A 996 15.81 -5.55 -41.17
N PRO A 997 17.11 -5.50 -40.83
CA PRO A 997 18.19 -5.75 -41.78
C PRO A 997 18.07 -7.16 -42.39
N LEU A 998 18.13 -7.25 -43.72
CA LEU A 998 18.07 -8.53 -44.41
C LEU A 998 19.47 -9.11 -44.62
N ARG A 999 19.55 -10.43 -44.62
CA ARG A 999 20.78 -11.17 -44.94
C ARG A 999 21.25 -10.83 -46.36
N PRO A 1000 22.51 -10.41 -46.55
CA PRO A 1000 23.02 -10.01 -47.87
C PRO A 1000 22.88 -11.13 -48.90
N ASN A 1001 22.33 -10.80 -50.08
CA ASN A 1001 22.15 -11.70 -51.22
C ASN A 1001 21.27 -12.95 -50.97
N ILE A 1002 20.53 -12.99 -49.87
CA ILE A 1002 19.60 -14.08 -49.57
C ILE A 1002 18.18 -13.53 -49.66
N GLN A 1003 17.34 -14.21 -50.44
CA GLN A 1003 15.93 -13.86 -50.56
C GLN A 1003 15.20 -14.17 -49.26
N LEU A 1004 14.46 -13.21 -48.73
CA LEU A 1004 13.46 -13.47 -47.69
C LEU A 1004 12.22 -14.07 -48.37
N ALA A 1005 11.87 -15.30 -48.02
CA ALA A 1005 10.74 -16.01 -48.60
C ALA A 1005 9.43 -15.43 -48.06
N ASP A 1006 9.30 -15.37 -46.74
CA ASP A 1006 8.09 -14.91 -46.06
C ASP A 1006 8.39 -14.41 -44.64
N VAL A 1007 7.39 -13.74 -44.07
CA VAL A 1007 7.35 -13.34 -42.66
C VAL A 1007 6.08 -13.84 -42.02
N THR A 1008 6.22 -14.48 -40.86
CA THR A 1008 5.09 -14.89 -40.01
C THR A 1008 4.97 -13.95 -38.82
N LEU A 1009 3.79 -13.37 -38.62
CA LEU A 1009 3.39 -12.78 -37.34
C LEU A 1009 2.60 -13.83 -36.55
N GLU A 1010 2.99 -14.09 -35.32
CA GLU A 1010 2.34 -15.05 -34.42
C GLU A 1010 2.08 -14.40 -33.05
N THR A 1011 0.84 -14.41 -32.57
CA THR A 1011 0.50 -13.90 -31.24
C THR A 1011 0.78 -14.94 -30.17
N LEU A 1012 1.37 -14.50 -29.06
CA LEU A 1012 1.80 -15.35 -27.94
C LEU A 1012 1.02 -15.04 -26.64
N SER A 1013 0.56 -13.81 -26.44
CA SER A 1013 -0.18 -13.44 -25.22
C SER A 1013 -1.68 -13.55 -25.38
N GLN A 1014 -2.35 -13.81 -24.24
CA GLN A 1014 -3.81 -13.71 -24.15
C GLN A 1014 -4.22 -12.24 -24.10
N GLU A 1015 -5.49 -11.95 -24.37
CA GLU A 1015 -6.08 -10.60 -24.21
C GLU A 1015 -5.46 -9.50 -25.09
N VAL A 1016 -4.61 -9.86 -26.06
CA VAL A 1016 -4.01 -8.92 -27.03
C VAL A 1016 -4.48 -9.23 -28.46
N VAL A 1017 -4.55 -8.19 -29.29
CA VAL A 1017 -4.85 -8.30 -30.71
C VAL A 1017 -3.80 -7.50 -31.47
N ILE A 1018 -2.97 -8.17 -32.26
CA ILE A 1018 -1.85 -7.55 -32.99
C ILE A 1018 -2.02 -7.85 -34.46
N GLY A 1019 -1.66 -6.95 -35.37
CA GLY A 1019 -1.78 -7.22 -36.78
C GLY A 1019 -0.79 -6.49 -37.67
N LEU A 1020 -0.55 -7.07 -38.83
CA LEU A 1020 0.31 -6.52 -39.86
C LEU A 1020 -0.51 -5.66 -40.84
N MET A 1021 -0.11 -4.40 -41.02
CA MET A 1021 -0.78 -3.43 -41.89
C MET A 1021 -0.04 -3.20 -43.21
N GLY A 1022 1.27 -3.44 -43.26
CA GLY A 1022 2.06 -3.17 -44.46
C GLY A 1022 3.48 -3.72 -44.38
N ALA A 1023 4.09 -3.90 -45.55
CA ALA A 1023 5.47 -4.34 -45.69
C ALA A 1023 6.15 -3.71 -46.91
N SER A 1024 7.41 -3.31 -46.77
CA SER A 1024 8.20 -2.67 -47.83
C SER A 1024 9.65 -3.14 -47.76
N VAL A 1025 10.21 -3.59 -48.89
CA VAL A 1025 11.61 -3.98 -48.99
C VAL A 1025 12.43 -2.82 -49.52
N MET A 1026 13.49 -2.48 -48.80
CA MET A 1026 14.45 -1.43 -49.12
C MET A 1026 15.59 -2.01 -49.96
N ASN A 1027 15.85 -1.42 -51.12
CA ASN A 1027 17.01 -1.76 -51.97
C ASN A 1027 17.98 -0.56 -52.01
N PRO A 1028 19.31 -0.79 -52.01
CA PRO A 1028 20.27 0.29 -52.13
C PRO A 1028 20.11 1.02 -53.45
N ILE A 1029 20.51 2.28 -53.44
CA ILE A 1029 20.82 3.05 -54.65
C ILE A 1029 21.80 2.21 -55.47
N PRO A 1030 21.56 1.97 -56.78
CA PRO A 1030 22.60 1.43 -57.63
C PRO A 1030 23.78 2.42 -57.57
N ARG A 1031 24.87 2.06 -56.88
CA ARG A 1031 26.10 2.84 -56.91
C ARG A 1031 26.52 2.90 -58.37
N SER A 1032 26.42 4.08 -58.98
CA SER A 1032 26.97 4.34 -60.29
C SER A 1032 28.45 3.96 -60.26
N GLY A 1033 28.83 2.95 -61.05
CA GLY A 1033 30.22 2.55 -61.24
C GLY A 1033 31.07 3.64 -61.86
#